data_AF-A0A0G0BJG9-F1
#
_entry.id   AF-A0A0G0BJG9-F1
#
_cell.length_a   1.000
_cell.length_b   1.000
_cell.length_c   1.000
_cell.angle_alpha   90.00
_cell.angle_beta   90.00
_cell.angle_gamma   90.00
#
_symmetry.space_group_name_H-M   'P 1'
#
loop_
_entity.id
_entity.type
_entity.pdbx_description
1 polymer ?
#
loop_
_entity_poly.entity_id
_entity_poly.type
_entity_poly.pdbx_seq_one_letter_code
_entity_poly.pdbx_strand_id
1 'polypeptide(L)'
;MSKILIIDNFDSFTFNLANYFFRLNCQVEIFRNTIEPDFVNKINPDAIVFSPGPSVPKNAGNMMQIIKKYYQKYPMLGVCLGHEALIECFGGSLKFIEPVHGEASEITHDHKTIFRNITQDFFAGRYHSLVAEKIPAEFEISAKHKNLIMAIRHKKLPLEGVQFHPESVLTMKDNNGFKIIQNFLETYVNKASNVISFLEKSINQELSLTEQENFLKNYQMKNAEELKEIVIYLQKKMPPAPILKNAIDICGTGGSGLSRINTSTINSFVLASLGVKVAKHGNKASSGRFGSFDLLEKLEINFQKENQDIEEIYEKENLAFLFAPKFHPIMKYFSEVRKKIGSPTFFNLIGPLLNPAKVKKQIIGVAFKDKMNLLAETCKLLGKEHVYIVCGEDNLDEVTITGKTHVCELKNNKIENYEISPKDFGLKIRPFEAIRGGNEKYNTKIALKILKDKCETSHLDLILVNSALALKLAAKVKTFREGYKLALYSIKNKKALRTFQNIKLLSKQSGILLKIIKNKLEEIQKYKNTIPLNQLKKIIKKSKRNFKKAISNKKMSLIAEIKKKSPSQGILSSKKLDIIKLAKNYENIGVNAISVLCEKKYFNGNLEDLRKVSEATKKIPILCKDFIIDEYQIYQAREFGADAILLIASILSKKQIIEFLKISEKLNMHAICEVHNKKELRKVLDAPAGIIGINNRDLTDMQIDLNTSHKLVSLIPKNKIIVIESGIKNKLDINSLPKNINAVLVGTSIMQSKNKKEKIQELLNKN
;
A
#
# COMPACT_ATOMS: atom_id res chain seq x y z
N MET A 1 30.22 5.04 -11.46
CA MET A 1 31.12 6.20 -11.60
C MET A 1 31.17 6.52 -13.07
N SER A 2 31.08 7.80 -13.45
CA SER A 2 31.13 8.20 -14.86
C SER A 2 32.55 8.00 -15.41
N LYS A 3 32.68 7.42 -16.59
CA LYS A 3 33.95 7.17 -17.27
C LYS A 3 34.29 8.34 -18.21
N ILE A 4 35.40 9.01 -17.97
CA ILE A 4 35.86 10.16 -18.75
C ILE A 4 37.11 9.76 -19.54
N LEU A 5 37.07 9.97 -20.86
CA LEU A 5 38.24 9.82 -21.73
C LEU A 5 38.89 11.18 -21.93
N ILE A 6 40.16 11.31 -21.54
CA ILE A 6 40.97 12.50 -21.83
C ILE A 6 41.92 12.18 -22.98
N ILE A 7 41.86 12.98 -24.04
CA ILE A 7 42.80 12.97 -25.16
C ILE A 7 43.89 13.98 -24.84
N ASP A 8 45.07 13.46 -24.51
CA ASP A 8 46.26 14.22 -24.14
C ASP A 8 47.03 14.68 -25.39
N ASN A 9 47.06 16.00 -25.59
CA ASN A 9 47.79 16.65 -26.66
C ASN A 9 49.23 17.03 -26.28
N PHE A 10 49.88 16.29 -25.36
CA PHE A 10 51.26 16.52 -24.91
C PHE A 10 51.44 17.77 -24.05
N ASP A 11 50.50 17.97 -23.12
CA ASP A 11 50.53 19.11 -22.22
C ASP A 11 50.76 18.72 -20.76
N SER A 12 51.47 19.56 -20.01
CA SER A 12 51.75 19.33 -18.59
C SER A 12 50.50 19.47 -17.70
N PHE A 13 49.48 20.20 -18.16
CA PHE A 13 48.23 20.40 -17.43
C PHE A 13 47.20 19.26 -17.57
N THR A 14 47.41 18.31 -18.49
CA THR A 14 46.50 17.16 -18.70
C THR A 14 46.19 16.42 -17.39
N PHE A 15 47.19 16.20 -16.54
CA PHE A 15 47.00 15.48 -15.28
C PHE A 15 46.31 16.33 -14.20
N ASN A 16 46.39 17.65 -14.28
CA ASN A 16 45.62 18.55 -13.41
C ASN A 16 44.13 18.49 -13.75
N LEU A 17 43.79 18.48 -15.05
CA LEU A 17 42.43 18.21 -15.53
C LEU A 17 41.95 16.83 -15.05
N ALA A 18 42.77 15.79 -15.24
CA ALA A 18 42.44 14.44 -14.77
C ALA A 18 42.17 14.39 -13.26
N ASN A 19 42.96 15.11 -12.46
CA ASN A 19 42.78 15.21 -11.01
C ASN A 19 41.45 15.89 -10.65
N TYR A 20 40.98 16.88 -11.40
CA TYR A 20 39.65 17.48 -11.16
C TYR A 20 38.54 16.45 -11.37
N PHE A 21 38.59 15.67 -12.46
CA PHE A 21 37.63 14.59 -12.70
C PHE A 21 37.71 13.49 -11.64
N PHE A 22 38.92 13.12 -11.19
CA PHE A 22 39.13 12.15 -10.11
C PHE A 22 38.47 12.61 -8.80
N ARG A 23 38.69 13.88 -8.42
CA ARG A 23 38.05 14.50 -7.23
C ARG A 23 36.53 14.57 -7.33
N LEU A 24 35.99 14.56 -8.55
CA LEU A 24 34.55 14.48 -8.84
C LEU A 24 34.05 13.03 -8.99
N ASN A 25 34.83 12.05 -8.50
CA ASN A 25 34.48 10.63 -8.43
C ASN A 25 34.23 9.99 -9.81
N CYS A 26 34.96 10.45 -10.83
CA CYS A 26 34.97 9.88 -12.17
C CYS A 26 36.12 8.88 -12.33
N GLN A 27 35.90 7.84 -13.15
CA GLN A 27 36.96 7.00 -13.66
C GLN A 27 37.57 7.70 -14.89
N VAL A 28 38.87 7.99 -14.85
CA VAL A 28 39.55 8.73 -15.92
C VAL A 28 40.50 7.80 -16.68
N GLU A 29 40.34 7.73 -18.00
CA GLU A 29 41.28 7.09 -18.91
C GLU A 29 41.95 8.16 -19.77
N ILE A 30 43.28 8.20 -19.79
CA ILE A 30 44.06 9.20 -20.52
C ILE A 30 44.81 8.50 -21.64
N PHE A 31 44.64 8.97 -22.87
CA PHE A 31 45.36 8.48 -24.02
C PHE A 31 45.95 9.64 -24.82
N ARG A 32 47.14 9.43 -25.39
CA ARG A 32 47.75 10.40 -26.30
C ARG A 32 46.85 10.62 -27.52
N ASN A 33 46.92 11.81 -28.11
CA ASN A 33 46.21 12.14 -29.34
C ASN A 33 46.62 11.29 -30.57
N THR A 34 47.62 10.41 -30.44
CA THR A 34 47.98 9.38 -31.41
C THR A 34 47.10 8.13 -31.36
N ILE A 35 46.17 8.03 -30.40
CA ILE A 35 45.25 6.90 -30.29
C ILE A 35 44.41 6.75 -31.57
N GLU A 36 44.24 5.52 -32.03
CA GLU A 36 43.36 5.19 -33.15
C GLU A 36 41.92 5.63 -32.85
N PRO A 37 41.24 6.38 -33.73
CA PRO A 37 39.88 6.90 -33.46
C PRO A 37 38.86 5.81 -33.11
N ASP A 38 38.97 4.61 -33.68
CA ASP A 38 38.05 3.50 -33.38
C ASP A 38 38.22 2.93 -31.97
N PHE A 39 39.37 3.15 -31.32
CA PHE A 39 39.62 2.66 -29.98
C PHE A 39 38.71 3.32 -28.94
N VAL A 40 38.20 4.53 -29.21
CA VAL A 40 37.19 5.21 -28.37
C VAL A 40 35.95 4.33 -28.14
N ASN A 41 35.54 3.53 -29.14
CA ASN A 41 34.41 2.61 -28.98
C ASN A 41 34.70 1.49 -27.97
N LYS A 42 35.97 1.07 -27.84
CA LYS A 42 36.38 0.04 -26.85
C LYS A 42 36.37 0.62 -25.44
N ILE A 43 36.78 1.87 -25.29
CA ILE A 43 36.75 2.59 -24.01
C ILE A 43 35.30 2.81 -23.54
N ASN A 44 34.42 3.13 -24.50
CA ASN A 44 33.01 3.48 -24.31
C ASN A 44 32.82 4.52 -23.19
N PRO A 45 33.35 5.75 -23.35
CA PRO A 45 33.29 6.77 -22.32
C PRO A 45 31.89 7.40 -22.19
N ASP A 46 31.62 8.03 -21.04
CA ASP A 46 30.44 8.87 -20.83
C ASP A 46 30.65 10.32 -21.32
N ALA A 47 31.90 10.77 -21.42
CA ALA A 47 32.30 12.03 -22.09
C ALA A 47 33.77 12.00 -22.54
N ILE A 48 34.11 12.88 -23.48
CA ILE A 48 35.48 13.04 -24.01
C ILE A 48 35.97 14.45 -23.70
N VAL A 49 37.20 14.57 -23.18
CA VAL A 49 37.85 15.84 -22.88
C VAL A 49 39.10 15.95 -23.72
N PHE A 50 39.27 17.07 -24.41
CA PHE A 50 40.47 17.37 -25.19
C PHE A 50 41.32 18.34 -24.40
N SER A 51 42.51 17.88 -23.99
CA SER A 51 43.43 18.68 -23.19
C SER A 51 44.00 19.86 -23.99
N PRO A 52 44.62 20.84 -23.31
CA PRO A 52 45.54 21.76 -23.95
C PRO A 52 46.70 21.01 -24.63
N GLY A 53 47.49 21.73 -25.42
CA GLY A 53 48.70 21.20 -26.04
C GLY A 53 49.42 22.25 -26.88
N PRO A 54 50.69 22.00 -27.23
CA PRO A 54 51.43 22.85 -28.16
C PRO A 54 50.90 22.70 -29.60
N SER A 55 51.29 23.63 -30.47
CA SER A 55 50.95 23.65 -31.90
C SER A 55 49.49 24.07 -32.19
N VAL A 56 48.99 23.67 -33.36
CA VAL A 56 47.68 24.04 -33.92
C VAL A 56 46.83 22.80 -34.17
N PRO A 57 45.50 22.89 -34.27
CA PRO A 57 44.64 21.71 -34.34
C PRO A 57 44.97 20.74 -35.48
N LYS A 58 45.38 21.24 -36.65
CA LYS A 58 45.82 20.39 -37.79
C LYS A 58 47.00 19.47 -37.47
N ASN A 59 47.82 19.80 -36.47
CA ASN A 59 48.98 19.02 -36.05
C ASN A 59 48.70 18.16 -34.81
N ALA A 60 47.49 18.19 -34.25
CA ALA A 60 47.13 17.51 -33.01
C ALA A 60 46.73 16.05 -33.22
N GLY A 61 47.55 15.30 -33.97
CA GLY A 61 47.37 13.87 -34.24
C GLY A 61 45.97 13.52 -34.73
N ASN A 62 45.35 12.52 -34.08
CA ASN A 62 44.01 12.02 -34.41
C ASN A 62 42.87 12.80 -33.73
N MET A 63 43.16 13.87 -32.96
CA MET A 63 42.13 14.63 -32.23
C MET A 63 41.00 15.11 -33.15
N MET A 64 41.34 15.70 -34.30
CA MET A 64 40.35 16.20 -35.27
C MET A 64 39.46 15.07 -35.82
N GLN A 65 40.03 13.89 -36.05
CA GLN A 65 39.27 12.73 -36.51
C GLN A 65 38.34 12.19 -35.42
N ILE A 66 38.79 12.16 -34.17
CA ILE A 66 38.00 11.75 -33.01
C ILE A 66 36.81 12.70 -32.82
N ILE A 67 37.01 14.02 -32.89
CA ILE A 67 35.92 14.99 -32.81
C ILE A 67 34.90 14.72 -33.92
N LYS A 68 35.33 14.71 -35.19
CA LYS A 68 34.43 14.49 -36.36
C LYS A 68 33.63 13.19 -36.25
N LYS A 69 34.24 12.13 -35.71
CA LYS A 69 33.60 10.82 -35.60
C LYS A 69 32.59 10.73 -34.45
N TYR A 70 32.81 11.46 -33.35
CA TYR A 70 32.06 11.24 -32.10
C TYR A 70 31.31 12.43 -31.53
N TYR A 71 31.38 13.63 -32.12
CA TYR A 71 30.73 14.83 -31.57
C TYR A 71 29.20 14.70 -31.42
N GLN A 72 28.56 13.82 -32.19
CA GLN A 72 27.13 13.51 -32.06
C GLN A 72 26.82 12.40 -31.05
N LYS A 73 27.84 11.66 -30.61
CA LYS A 73 27.72 10.47 -29.77
C LYS A 73 28.00 10.74 -28.30
N TYR A 74 29.03 11.53 -28.00
CA TYR A 74 29.47 11.79 -26.63
C TYR A 74 29.52 13.30 -26.34
N PRO A 75 29.20 13.75 -25.11
CA PRO A 75 29.57 15.08 -24.64
C PRO A 75 31.06 15.35 -24.76
N MET A 76 31.42 16.57 -25.15
CA MET A 76 32.81 16.98 -25.32
C MET A 76 33.15 18.30 -24.64
N LEU A 77 34.30 18.34 -23.99
CA LEU A 77 34.90 19.57 -23.47
C LEU A 77 36.28 19.79 -24.10
N GLY A 78 36.46 20.91 -24.79
CA GLY A 78 37.77 21.32 -25.32
C GLY A 78 38.43 22.38 -24.43
N VAL A 79 39.70 22.21 -24.10
CA VAL A 79 40.49 23.20 -23.33
C VAL A 79 41.65 23.69 -24.19
N CYS A 80 41.81 25.00 -24.33
CA CYS A 80 42.86 25.65 -25.13
C CYS A 80 42.92 25.07 -26.56
N LEU A 81 43.95 24.28 -26.90
CA LEU A 81 44.03 23.56 -28.18
C LEU A 81 42.79 22.70 -28.49
N GLY A 82 42.16 22.10 -27.48
CA GLY A 82 40.90 21.38 -27.65
C GLY A 82 39.71 22.28 -28.03
N HIS A 83 39.67 23.51 -27.50
CA HIS A 83 38.69 24.53 -27.87
C HIS A 83 38.90 25.00 -29.32
N GLU A 84 40.15 25.26 -29.69
CA GLU A 84 40.55 25.61 -31.05
C GLU A 84 40.16 24.53 -32.07
N ALA A 85 40.37 23.26 -31.71
CA ALA A 85 40.00 22.12 -32.54
C ALA A 85 38.49 21.98 -32.75
N LEU A 86 37.67 22.27 -31.73
CA LEU A 86 36.22 22.30 -31.88
C LEU A 86 35.78 23.40 -32.87
N ILE A 87 36.44 24.56 -32.86
CA ILE A 87 36.14 25.67 -33.79
C ILE A 87 36.47 25.26 -35.23
N GLU A 88 37.70 24.81 -35.48
CA GLU A 88 38.13 24.43 -36.83
C GLU A 88 37.34 23.23 -37.37
N CYS A 89 36.99 22.26 -36.51
CA CYS A 89 36.25 21.07 -36.92
C CYS A 89 34.87 21.40 -37.49
N PHE A 90 34.25 22.49 -37.02
CA PHE A 90 32.97 23.00 -37.48
C PHE A 90 33.11 24.16 -38.49
N GLY A 91 34.31 24.38 -39.06
CA GLY A 91 34.53 25.33 -40.15
C GLY A 91 34.82 26.77 -39.73
N GLY A 92 35.23 26.98 -38.47
CA GLY A 92 35.72 28.26 -37.98
C GLY A 92 37.19 28.51 -38.34
N SER A 93 37.69 29.72 -38.06
CA SER A 93 39.11 30.08 -38.27
C SER A 93 39.73 30.63 -36.99
N LEU A 94 41.04 30.44 -36.87
CA LEU A 94 41.87 30.95 -35.79
C LEU A 94 42.82 32.02 -36.33
N LYS A 95 43.22 32.96 -35.47
CA LYS A 95 44.24 33.97 -35.79
C LYS A 95 45.31 34.02 -34.69
N PHE A 96 46.52 34.39 -35.09
CA PHE A 96 47.61 34.63 -34.16
C PHE A 96 47.40 35.93 -33.40
N ILE A 97 47.74 35.89 -32.12
CA ILE A 97 47.87 37.05 -31.24
C ILE A 97 49.27 37.04 -30.63
N GLU A 98 49.63 38.14 -29.99
CA GLU A 98 50.84 38.18 -29.16
C GLU A 98 50.81 37.02 -28.15
N PRO A 99 51.86 36.17 -28.09
CA PRO A 99 51.87 35.00 -27.23
C PRO A 99 51.69 35.38 -25.76
N VAL A 100 50.70 34.77 -25.11
CA VAL A 100 50.46 34.93 -23.68
C VAL A 100 50.97 33.68 -22.97
N HIS A 101 51.90 33.83 -22.03
CA HIS A 101 52.49 32.72 -21.27
C HIS A 101 52.31 32.94 -19.76
N GLY A 102 51.18 32.46 -19.22
CA GLY A 102 50.93 32.50 -17.77
C GLY A 102 50.37 33.82 -17.28
N GLU A 103 49.49 34.45 -18.06
CA GLU A 103 48.78 35.66 -17.67
C GLU A 103 47.41 35.30 -17.06
N ALA A 104 47.06 35.94 -15.95
CA ALA A 104 45.71 35.88 -15.40
C ALA A 104 44.88 37.02 -16.02
N SER A 105 43.87 36.67 -16.81
CA SER A 105 42.98 37.65 -17.45
C SER A 105 41.55 37.51 -16.96
N GLU A 106 40.85 38.65 -16.85
CA GLU A 106 39.45 38.73 -16.41
C GLU A 106 38.48 38.18 -17.47
N ILE A 107 37.57 37.30 -17.06
CA ILE A 107 36.63 36.59 -17.94
C ILE A 107 35.19 37.03 -17.66
N THR A 108 34.56 37.63 -18.66
CA THR A 108 33.11 37.88 -18.71
C THR A 108 32.39 36.69 -19.33
N HIS A 109 31.29 36.22 -18.75
CA HIS A 109 30.56 35.05 -19.24
C HIS A 109 29.03 35.16 -19.12
N ASP A 110 28.32 34.22 -19.75
CA ASP A 110 26.86 34.24 -19.88
C ASP A 110 26.07 33.58 -18.72
N HIS A 111 26.77 33.06 -17.72
CA HIS A 111 26.22 32.35 -16.53
C HIS A 111 25.44 31.07 -16.84
N LYS A 112 25.56 30.52 -18.03
CA LYS A 112 24.85 29.30 -18.45
C LYS A 112 25.79 28.10 -18.46
N THR A 113 25.19 26.91 -18.39
CA THR A 113 25.88 25.61 -18.49
C THR A 113 27.12 25.51 -17.61
N ILE A 114 28.33 25.50 -18.20
CA ILE A 114 29.60 25.37 -17.49
C ILE A 114 29.91 26.58 -16.60
N PHE A 115 29.31 27.74 -16.89
CA PHE A 115 29.47 29.00 -16.13
C PHE A 115 28.38 29.25 -15.08
N ARG A 116 27.49 28.28 -14.84
CA ARG A 116 26.44 28.41 -13.81
C ARG A 116 27.07 28.56 -12.43
N ASN A 117 26.59 29.55 -11.66
CA ASN A 117 27.06 29.85 -10.30
C ASN A 117 28.57 30.14 -10.20
N ILE A 118 29.16 30.61 -11.30
CA ILE A 118 30.51 31.16 -11.32
C ILE A 118 30.41 32.67 -11.16
N THR A 119 31.29 33.23 -10.32
CA THR A 119 31.39 34.68 -10.11
C THR A 119 31.74 35.34 -11.43
N GLN A 120 30.98 36.38 -11.80
CA GLN A 120 31.28 37.16 -12.99
C GLN A 120 32.68 37.79 -12.86
N ASP A 121 33.35 38.00 -13.98
CA ASP A 121 34.65 38.70 -14.04
C ASP A 121 35.76 38.00 -13.23
N PHE A 122 35.73 36.66 -13.22
CA PHE A 122 36.80 35.89 -12.57
C PHE A 122 38.08 35.91 -13.41
N PHE A 123 39.22 35.73 -12.75
CA PHE A 123 40.52 35.64 -13.43
C PHE A 123 40.80 34.19 -13.85
N ALA A 124 41.22 34.02 -15.11
CA ALA A 124 41.62 32.72 -15.67
C ALA A 124 43.02 32.78 -16.29
N GLY A 125 43.78 31.69 -16.12
CA GLY A 125 45.11 31.53 -16.69
C GLY A 125 45.08 31.28 -18.20
N ARG A 126 45.87 32.06 -18.95
CA ARG A 126 46.03 31.95 -20.41
C ARG A 126 47.47 31.61 -20.79
N TYR A 127 47.62 30.68 -21.74
CA TYR A 127 48.91 30.16 -22.22
C TYR A 127 48.95 29.99 -23.75
N HIS A 128 48.22 30.83 -24.48
CA HIS A 128 47.93 30.62 -25.91
C HIS A 128 48.43 31.79 -26.77
N SER A 129 48.78 31.48 -28.02
CA SER A 129 49.14 32.42 -29.09
C SER A 129 48.12 32.45 -30.22
N LEU A 130 47.04 31.68 -30.10
CA LEU A 130 45.92 31.61 -31.04
C LEU A 130 44.61 31.95 -30.34
N VAL A 131 43.70 32.56 -31.07
CA VAL A 131 42.32 32.77 -30.65
C VAL A 131 41.38 32.56 -31.82
N ALA A 132 40.12 32.28 -31.52
CA ALA A 132 39.08 32.25 -32.52
C ALA A 132 38.94 33.60 -33.24
N GLU A 133 38.99 33.57 -34.56
CA GLU A 133 38.69 34.70 -35.44
C GLU A 133 37.25 34.62 -35.94
N LYS A 134 36.85 33.44 -36.43
CA LYS A 134 35.51 33.18 -36.95
C LYS A 134 34.87 32.02 -36.20
N ILE A 135 33.75 32.29 -35.53
CA ILE A 135 32.95 31.28 -34.85
C ILE A 135 31.91 30.68 -35.83
N PRO A 136 31.82 29.34 -35.95
CA PRO A 136 30.77 28.68 -36.72
C PRO A 136 29.36 29.04 -36.23
N ALA A 137 28.38 29.02 -37.12
CA ALA A 137 26.99 29.39 -36.80
C ALA A 137 26.35 28.44 -35.76
N GLU A 138 26.88 27.23 -35.64
CA GLU A 138 26.49 26.19 -34.69
C GLU A 138 26.85 26.53 -33.25
N PHE A 139 27.87 27.38 -33.05
CA PHE A 139 28.33 27.80 -31.75
C PHE A 139 27.82 29.20 -31.38
N GLU A 140 27.67 29.43 -30.09
CA GLU A 140 27.52 30.74 -29.49
C GLU A 140 28.70 31.02 -28.55
N ILE A 141 29.06 32.29 -28.41
CA ILE A 141 30.15 32.72 -27.52
C ILE A 141 29.59 32.73 -26.09
N SER A 142 30.17 31.91 -25.21
CA SER A 142 29.75 31.78 -23.81
C SER A 142 30.63 32.55 -22.83
N ALA A 143 31.86 32.93 -23.22
CA ALA A 143 32.72 33.82 -22.45
C ALA A 143 33.69 34.65 -23.31
N LYS A 144 34.13 35.80 -22.80
CA LYS A 144 35.05 36.74 -23.45
C LYS A 144 36.03 37.38 -22.45
N HIS A 145 37.20 37.77 -22.96
CA HIS A 145 38.11 38.72 -22.32
C HIS A 145 38.29 39.91 -23.27
N LYS A 146 37.75 41.08 -22.92
CA LYS A 146 37.63 42.22 -23.84
C LYS A 146 36.96 41.76 -25.15
N ASN A 147 37.67 41.83 -26.28
CA ASN A 147 37.19 41.39 -27.59
C ASN A 147 37.61 39.95 -27.95
N LEU A 148 38.37 39.27 -27.09
CA LEU A 148 38.84 37.91 -27.33
C LEU A 148 37.79 36.90 -26.87
N ILE A 149 37.56 35.87 -27.69
CA ILE A 149 36.62 34.80 -27.39
C ILE A 149 37.31 33.81 -26.45
N MET A 150 36.70 33.59 -25.29
CA MET A 150 37.28 32.78 -24.22
C MET A 150 36.52 31.48 -23.99
N ALA A 151 35.27 31.39 -24.45
CA ALA A 151 34.55 30.13 -24.48
C ALA A 151 33.46 30.11 -25.56
N ILE A 152 33.14 28.90 -26.02
CA ILE A 152 32.04 28.62 -26.94
C ILE A 152 31.17 27.50 -26.42
N ARG A 153 29.89 27.54 -26.80
CA ARG A 153 28.91 26.48 -26.56
C ARG A 153 28.19 26.12 -27.85
N HIS A 154 28.04 24.84 -28.16
CA HIS A 154 27.25 24.42 -29.31
C HIS A 154 25.75 24.58 -29.01
N LYS A 155 24.99 25.18 -29.93
CA LYS A 155 23.57 25.54 -29.72
C LYS A 155 22.63 24.33 -29.53
N LYS A 156 23.03 23.15 -30.01
CA LYS A 156 22.21 21.91 -30.01
C LYS A 156 22.84 20.67 -29.40
N LEU A 157 24.17 20.62 -29.31
CA LEU A 157 24.92 19.40 -28.98
C LEU A 157 25.69 19.66 -27.67
N PRO A 158 25.98 18.62 -26.88
CA PRO A 158 26.66 18.76 -25.58
C PRO A 158 28.17 19.03 -25.75
N LEU A 159 28.52 20.11 -26.46
CA LEU A 159 29.89 20.50 -26.78
C LEU A 159 30.16 21.88 -26.21
N GLU A 160 31.23 21.98 -25.43
CA GLU A 160 31.72 23.23 -24.84
C GLU A 160 33.23 23.32 -25.08
N GLY A 161 33.73 24.54 -25.22
CA GLY A 161 35.18 24.76 -25.25
C GLY A 161 35.56 26.03 -24.51
N VAL A 162 36.69 26.00 -23.80
CA VAL A 162 37.29 27.16 -23.13
C VAL A 162 38.71 27.39 -23.66
N GLN A 163 39.05 28.63 -24.01
CA GLN A 163 40.38 29.01 -24.52
C GLN A 163 41.42 29.12 -23.38
N PHE A 164 40.96 29.39 -22.16
CA PHE A 164 41.80 29.46 -20.95
C PHE A 164 41.90 28.10 -20.27
N HIS A 165 42.77 28.00 -19.27
CA HIS A 165 43.07 26.77 -18.54
C HIS A 165 42.32 26.73 -17.19
N PRO A 166 41.15 26.05 -17.08
CA PRO A 166 40.44 25.90 -15.82
C PRO A 166 41.28 25.19 -14.75
N GLU A 167 42.21 24.33 -15.15
CA GLU A 167 43.09 23.58 -14.26
C GLU A 167 44.33 24.34 -13.78
N SER A 168 44.57 25.55 -14.30
CA SER A 168 45.71 26.38 -13.89
C SER A 168 45.50 26.94 -12.49
N VAL A 169 46.60 27.08 -11.74
CA VAL A 169 46.63 27.79 -10.44
C VAL A 169 46.08 29.22 -10.55
N LEU A 170 46.27 29.86 -11.71
CA LEU A 170 45.76 31.21 -11.99
C LEU A 170 44.23 31.27 -12.06
N THR A 171 43.56 30.13 -12.23
CA THR A 171 42.10 29.99 -12.29
C THR A 171 41.50 29.42 -11.00
N MET A 172 42.31 29.23 -9.95
CA MET A 172 41.89 28.59 -8.70
C MET A 172 41.10 29.50 -7.75
N LYS A 173 41.10 30.82 -7.96
CA LYS A 173 40.31 31.73 -7.11
C LYS A 173 38.85 31.30 -7.12
N ASP A 174 38.27 31.19 -5.92
CA ASP A 174 36.90 30.69 -5.67
C ASP A 174 36.61 29.28 -6.23
N ASN A 175 37.65 28.49 -6.51
CA ASN A 175 37.58 27.19 -7.19
C ASN A 175 36.85 27.24 -8.54
N ASN A 176 36.90 28.37 -9.25
CA ASN A 176 36.13 28.56 -10.48
C ASN A 176 36.48 27.51 -11.55
N GLY A 177 37.77 27.21 -11.74
CA GLY A 177 38.22 26.14 -12.63
C GLY A 177 37.61 24.78 -12.32
N PHE A 178 37.59 24.38 -11.05
CA PHE A 178 36.98 23.13 -10.60
C PHE A 178 35.47 23.12 -10.80
N LYS A 179 34.78 24.25 -10.53
CA LYS A 179 33.34 24.42 -10.73
C LYS A 179 32.95 24.30 -12.21
N ILE A 180 33.77 24.80 -13.14
CA ILE A 180 33.54 24.64 -14.59
C ILE A 180 33.46 23.16 -14.95
N ILE A 181 34.43 22.36 -14.49
CA ILE A 181 34.47 20.92 -14.74
C ILE A 181 33.29 20.21 -14.08
N GLN A 182 32.96 20.57 -12.84
CA GLN A 182 31.78 20.04 -12.15
C GLN A 182 30.48 20.32 -12.92
N ASN A 183 30.28 21.57 -13.36
CA ASN A 183 29.09 21.96 -14.12
C ASN A 183 28.99 21.21 -15.46
N PHE A 184 30.12 20.94 -16.14
CA PHE A 184 30.13 20.12 -17.36
C PHE A 184 29.59 18.70 -17.09
N LEU A 185 30.07 18.03 -16.04
CA LEU A 185 29.61 16.68 -15.67
C LEU A 185 28.14 16.65 -15.29
N GLU A 186 27.70 17.61 -14.48
CA GLU A 186 26.29 17.72 -14.06
C GLU A 186 25.36 18.02 -15.22
N THR A 187 25.81 18.82 -16.19
CA THR A 187 24.98 19.23 -17.33
C THR A 187 24.87 18.10 -18.36
N TYR A 188 25.97 17.40 -18.65
CA TYR A 188 26.04 16.54 -19.83
C TYR A 188 26.27 15.04 -19.54
N VAL A 189 26.81 14.67 -18.37
CA VAL A 189 27.31 13.29 -18.11
C VAL A 189 26.43 12.52 -17.11
N ASN A 190 26.05 13.14 -15.99
CA ASN A 190 25.32 12.46 -14.92
C ASN A 190 23.82 12.29 -15.26
N LYS A 191 23.46 11.23 -16.01
CA LYS A 191 22.10 10.91 -16.47
C LYS A 191 21.28 9.97 -15.57
N ALA A 192 21.74 9.66 -14.36
CA ALA A 192 21.03 8.79 -13.40
C ALA A 192 20.37 9.53 -12.21
N SER A 193 19.66 10.65 -12.29
CA SER A 193 19.33 11.68 -13.28
C SER A 193 18.71 12.84 -12.45
N ASN A 194 18.53 14.04 -12.99
CA ASN A 194 17.88 15.20 -12.33
C ASN A 194 16.65 14.86 -11.45
N VAL A 195 15.91 13.77 -11.73
CA VAL A 195 14.76 13.32 -10.93
C VAL A 195 15.12 12.83 -9.53
N ILE A 196 16.17 12.02 -9.35
CA ILE A 196 16.52 11.54 -7.99
C ILE A 196 16.97 12.71 -7.13
N SER A 197 17.77 13.62 -7.68
CA SER A 197 18.14 14.87 -7.01
C SER A 197 16.89 15.72 -6.69
N PHE A 198 15.96 15.87 -7.65
CA PHE A 198 14.68 16.53 -7.40
C PHE A 198 13.90 15.88 -6.25
N LEU A 199 13.81 14.54 -6.22
CA LEU A 199 13.12 13.81 -5.15
C LEU A 199 13.80 14.05 -3.79
N GLU A 200 15.13 13.97 -3.72
CA GLU A 200 15.92 14.20 -2.51
C GLU A 200 15.75 15.61 -1.98
N LYS A 201 15.99 16.62 -2.83
CA LYS A 201 15.84 18.02 -2.46
C LYS A 201 14.41 18.36 -2.04
N SER A 202 13.40 17.79 -2.72
CA SER A 202 11.99 17.97 -2.31
C SER A 202 11.68 17.33 -0.95
N ILE A 203 12.21 16.14 -0.67
CA ILE A 203 12.03 15.45 0.62
C ILE A 203 12.72 16.20 1.75
N ASN A 204 13.92 16.74 1.48
CA ASN A 204 14.67 17.59 2.41
C ASN A 204 14.09 19.00 2.54
N GLN A 205 13.05 19.34 1.77
CA GLN A 205 12.42 20.67 1.73
C GLN A 205 13.36 21.79 1.29
N GLU A 206 14.34 21.45 0.44
CA GLU A 206 15.29 22.39 -0.17
C GLU A 206 14.71 23.07 -1.43
N LEU A 207 13.60 22.56 -1.97
CA LEU A 207 12.90 23.15 -3.13
C LEU A 207 11.59 23.79 -2.71
N SER A 208 11.37 25.03 -3.16
CA SER A 208 10.09 25.71 -3.09
C SER A 208 9.02 25.00 -3.93
N LEU A 209 7.74 25.22 -3.60
CA LEU A 209 6.62 24.68 -4.37
C LEU A 209 6.67 25.08 -5.86
N THR A 210 7.15 26.28 -6.16
CA THR A 210 7.30 26.79 -7.54
C THR A 210 8.40 26.04 -8.29
N GLU A 211 9.54 25.79 -7.67
CA GLU A 211 10.62 24.98 -8.27
C GLU A 211 10.15 23.55 -8.52
N GLN A 212 9.41 22.96 -7.57
CA GLN A 212 8.86 21.63 -7.76
C GLN A 212 7.84 21.58 -8.90
N GLU A 213 6.98 22.59 -9.00
CA GLU A 213 5.99 22.69 -10.07
C GLU A 213 6.66 22.81 -11.44
N ASN A 214 7.65 23.70 -11.55
CA ASN A 214 8.41 23.92 -12.79
C ASN A 214 9.14 22.65 -13.23
N PHE A 215 9.76 21.92 -12.28
CA PHE A 215 10.39 20.64 -12.59
C PHE A 215 9.36 19.64 -13.15
N LEU A 216 8.25 19.43 -12.44
CA LEU A 216 7.26 18.41 -12.81
C LEU A 216 6.51 18.71 -14.11
N LYS A 217 6.28 19.99 -14.43
CA LYS A 217 5.63 20.39 -15.69
C LYS A 217 6.53 20.17 -16.90
N ASN A 218 7.84 20.40 -16.75
CA ASN A 218 8.80 20.34 -17.85
C ASN A 218 9.44 18.95 -18.01
N TYR A 219 9.35 18.10 -16.99
CA TYR A 219 9.95 16.78 -17.01
C TYR A 219 9.06 15.76 -17.74
N GLN A 220 9.66 15.05 -18.70
CA GLN A 220 9.07 13.89 -19.36
C GLN A 220 9.92 12.65 -19.13
N MET A 221 9.28 11.55 -18.71
CA MET A 221 9.93 10.26 -18.50
C MET A 221 10.41 9.68 -19.84
N LYS A 222 11.71 9.42 -19.96
CA LYS A 222 12.36 9.12 -21.26
C LYS A 222 12.50 7.63 -21.56
N ASN A 223 12.88 6.82 -20.57
CA ASN A 223 13.15 5.39 -20.77
C ASN A 223 12.89 4.54 -19.52
N ALA A 224 12.98 3.22 -19.71
CA ALA A 224 12.60 2.23 -18.71
C ALA A 224 13.64 2.10 -17.58
N GLU A 225 14.92 2.30 -17.89
CA GLU A 225 16.05 2.28 -16.95
C GLU A 225 15.92 3.39 -15.90
N GLU A 226 15.66 4.63 -16.34
CA GLU A 226 15.44 5.76 -15.45
C GLU A 226 14.23 5.53 -14.52
N LEU A 227 13.12 5.03 -15.07
CA LEU A 227 11.93 4.72 -14.26
C LEU A 227 12.21 3.60 -13.24
N LYS A 228 13.00 2.58 -13.62
CA LYS A 228 13.44 1.51 -12.72
C LYS A 228 14.28 2.07 -11.57
N GLU A 229 15.23 2.95 -11.84
CA GLU A 229 16.07 3.58 -10.83
C GLU A 229 15.25 4.39 -9.82
N ILE A 230 14.31 5.20 -10.31
CA ILE A 230 13.38 5.96 -9.45
C ILE A 230 12.56 5.02 -8.56
N VAL A 231 12.03 3.93 -9.13
CA VAL A 231 11.26 2.94 -8.37
C VAL A 231 12.12 2.28 -7.30
N ILE A 232 13.35 1.86 -7.62
CA ILE A 232 14.28 1.27 -6.65
C ILE A 232 14.63 2.26 -5.54
N TYR A 233 14.90 3.52 -5.89
CA TYR A 233 15.17 4.59 -4.94
C TYR A 233 14.01 4.75 -3.94
N LEU A 234 12.78 4.86 -4.44
CA LEU A 234 11.59 5.01 -3.60
C LEU A 234 11.29 3.75 -2.77
N GLN A 235 11.53 2.56 -3.32
CA GLN A 235 11.37 1.29 -2.59
C GLN A 235 12.34 1.18 -1.40
N LYS A 236 13.57 1.70 -1.51
CA LYS A 236 14.54 1.74 -0.40
C LYS A 236 14.11 2.66 0.75
N LYS A 237 13.21 3.62 0.51
CA LYS A 237 12.68 4.56 1.51
C LYS A 237 11.37 4.08 2.17
N MET A 238 10.88 2.89 1.82
CA MET A 238 9.64 2.35 2.38
C MET A 238 9.87 1.83 3.82
N PRO A 239 8.92 2.04 4.75
CA PRO A 239 8.95 1.36 6.04
C PRO A 239 8.72 -0.16 5.87
N PRO A 240 8.93 -0.96 6.93
CA PRO A 240 8.65 -2.40 6.91
C PRO A 240 7.24 -2.69 6.37
N ALA A 241 7.16 -3.62 5.42
CA ALA A 241 5.92 -4.01 4.75
C ALA A 241 5.50 -5.44 5.15
N PRO A 242 4.20 -5.79 5.08
CA PRO A 242 3.74 -7.14 5.37
C PRO A 242 4.22 -8.15 4.32
N ILE A 243 4.43 -9.39 4.75
CA ILE A 243 4.89 -10.50 3.89
C ILE A 243 3.69 -11.19 3.22
N LEU A 244 3.39 -10.79 1.98
CA LEU A 244 2.24 -11.29 1.22
C LEU A 244 2.66 -12.23 0.08
N LYS A 245 2.98 -13.48 0.41
CA LYS A 245 3.48 -14.48 -0.56
C LYS A 245 2.48 -14.77 -1.68
N ASN A 246 2.96 -14.84 -2.92
CA ASN A 246 2.20 -15.18 -4.14
C ASN A 246 1.05 -14.22 -4.48
N ALA A 247 1.09 -12.99 -3.96
CA ALA A 247 0.09 -11.98 -4.28
C ALA A 247 0.20 -11.50 -5.73
N ILE A 248 -0.94 -11.21 -6.34
CA ILE A 248 -1.05 -10.34 -7.52
C ILE A 248 -1.54 -8.95 -7.10
N ASP A 249 -1.36 -7.97 -7.97
CA ASP A 249 -2.00 -6.66 -7.84
C ASP A 249 -2.74 -6.28 -9.13
N ILE A 250 -3.80 -5.49 -8.98
CA ILE A 250 -4.61 -4.97 -10.08
C ILE A 250 -4.81 -3.50 -9.80
N CYS A 251 -4.12 -2.64 -10.52
CA CYS A 251 -4.17 -1.21 -10.30
C CYS A 251 -4.22 -0.45 -11.63
N GLY A 252 -4.80 0.74 -11.59
CA GLY A 252 -4.74 1.69 -12.68
C GLY A 252 -3.83 2.85 -12.29
N THR A 253 -3.15 3.43 -13.26
CA THR A 253 -2.38 4.69 -13.12
C THR A 253 -3.29 5.89 -12.86
N GLY A 254 -4.60 5.76 -13.10
CA GLY A 254 -5.55 6.86 -13.11
C GLY A 254 -5.31 7.78 -14.32
N GLY A 255 -5.86 9.00 -14.25
CA GLY A 255 -5.56 10.04 -15.25
C GLY A 255 -6.44 10.07 -16.50
N SER A 256 -7.30 9.08 -16.73
CA SER A 256 -8.21 9.06 -17.90
C SER A 256 -9.27 10.17 -17.91
N GLY A 257 -9.51 10.84 -16.78
CA GLY A 257 -10.55 11.87 -16.68
C GLY A 257 -11.99 11.35 -16.67
N LEU A 258 -12.20 10.07 -17.00
CA LEU A 258 -13.51 9.44 -17.11
C LEU A 258 -14.12 9.09 -15.75
N SER A 259 -15.42 9.39 -15.60
CA SER A 259 -16.22 8.96 -14.45
C SER A 259 -16.55 7.47 -14.54
N ARG A 260 -16.05 6.69 -13.58
CA ARG A 260 -16.23 5.23 -13.51
C ARG A 260 -16.40 4.76 -12.07
N ILE A 261 -16.87 3.53 -11.90
CA ILE A 261 -16.86 2.87 -10.60
C ILE A 261 -15.46 2.35 -10.24
N ASN A 262 -15.22 2.01 -8.98
CA ASN A 262 -13.92 1.46 -8.55
C ASN A 262 -13.83 -0.05 -8.85
N THR A 263 -13.76 -0.41 -10.14
CA THR A 263 -13.76 -1.78 -10.65
C THR A 263 -12.71 -2.65 -9.97
N SER A 264 -11.45 -2.20 -9.94
CA SER A 264 -10.35 -2.97 -9.33
C SER A 264 -10.55 -3.29 -7.84
N THR A 265 -11.25 -2.44 -7.08
CA THR A 265 -11.60 -2.72 -5.67
C THR A 265 -12.62 -3.85 -5.57
N ILE A 266 -13.66 -3.84 -6.42
CA ILE A 266 -14.70 -4.87 -6.42
C ILE A 266 -14.13 -6.21 -6.92
N ASN A 267 -13.31 -6.18 -7.98
CA ASN A 267 -12.59 -7.35 -8.49
C ASN A 267 -11.75 -8.03 -7.42
N SER A 268 -11.14 -7.26 -6.52
CA SER A 268 -10.32 -7.81 -5.43
C SER A 268 -11.12 -8.81 -4.59
N PHE A 269 -12.38 -8.50 -4.26
CA PHE A 269 -13.25 -9.45 -3.52
C PHE A 269 -13.64 -10.67 -4.36
N VAL A 270 -13.92 -10.49 -5.65
CA VAL A 270 -14.25 -11.58 -6.57
C VAL A 270 -13.09 -12.56 -6.68
N LEU A 271 -11.89 -12.06 -6.92
CA LEU A 271 -10.68 -12.86 -7.08
C LEU A 271 -10.29 -13.60 -5.81
N ALA A 272 -10.30 -12.90 -4.68
CA ALA A 272 -10.02 -13.46 -3.37
C ALA A 272 -10.97 -14.62 -3.02
N SER A 273 -12.26 -14.46 -3.33
CA SER A 273 -13.27 -15.52 -3.15
C SER A 273 -13.09 -16.75 -4.05
N LEU A 274 -12.28 -16.62 -5.11
CA LEU A 274 -11.88 -17.68 -6.04
C LEU A 274 -10.48 -18.23 -5.74
N GLY A 275 -9.91 -17.87 -4.58
CA GLY A 275 -8.62 -18.35 -4.11
C GLY A 275 -7.43 -17.74 -4.85
N VAL A 276 -7.61 -16.57 -5.48
CA VAL A 276 -6.49 -15.75 -5.98
C VAL A 276 -6.02 -14.86 -4.84
N LYS A 277 -4.72 -14.88 -4.57
CA LYS A 277 -4.12 -14.03 -3.56
C LYS A 277 -3.87 -12.63 -4.11
N VAL A 278 -4.43 -11.61 -3.47
CA VAL A 278 -4.42 -10.23 -3.95
C VAL A 278 -3.83 -9.30 -2.87
N ALA A 279 -2.81 -8.52 -3.25
CA ALA A 279 -2.26 -7.44 -2.45
C ALA A 279 -2.59 -6.10 -3.12
N LYS A 280 -3.80 -5.60 -2.85
CA LYS A 280 -4.35 -4.42 -3.51
C LYS A 280 -3.71 -3.16 -2.94
N HIS A 281 -2.81 -2.56 -3.70
CA HIS A 281 -2.19 -1.27 -3.35
C HIS A 281 -3.01 -0.11 -3.91
N GLY A 282 -3.13 0.97 -3.15
CA GLY A 282 -3.81 2.17 -3.62
C GLY A 282 -3.92 3.26 -2.58
N ASN A 283 -4.57 4.36 -2.97
CA ASN A 283 -4.75 5.54 -2.14
C ASN A 283 -6.21 6.01 -2.17
N LYS A 284 -6.52 6.98 -1.30
CA LYS A 284 -7.68 7.86 -1.46
C LYS A 284 -7.40 8.83 -2.61
N ALA A 285 -8.45 9.30 -3.28
CA ALA A 285 -8.29 10.24 -4.39
C ALA A 285 -7.84 11.63 -3.90
N SER A 286 -6.83 12.21 -4.54
CA SER A 286 -6.28 13.53 -4.20
C SER A 286 -7.04 14.72 -4.81
N SER A 287 -7.86 14.48 -5.85
CA SER A 287 -8.51 15.50 -6.68
C SER A 287 -10.01 15.66 -6.44
N GLY A 288 -10.52 15.22 -5.28
CA GLY A 288 -11.97 15.25 -4.97
C GLY A 288 -12.81 14.20 -5.71
N ARG A 289 -12.18 13.32 -6.50
CA ARG A 289 -12.81 12.14 -7.10
C ARG A 289 -13.06 11.05 -6.05
N PHE A 290 -13.84 10.02 -6.38
CA PHE A 290 -14.09 8.88 -5.49
C PHE A 290 -13.15 7.71 -5.82
N GLY A 291 -12.09 7.55 -5.03
CA GLY A 291 -11.02 6.56 -5.23
C GLY A 291 -11.29 5.19 -4.58
N SER A 292 -10.37 4.25 -4.80
CA SER A 292 -10.50 2.88 -4.31
C SER A 292 -10.61 2.79 -2.78
N PHE A 293 -9.81 3.57 -2.05
CA PHE A 293 -9.82 3.56 -0.59
C PHE A 293 -10.93 4.44 0.00
N ASP A 294 -11.46 5.40 -0.78
CA ASP A 294 -12.69 6.12 -0.43
C ASP A 294 -13.88 5.16 -0.42
N LEU A 295 -13.95 4.26 -1.42
CA LEU A 295 -14.95 3.19 -1.43
C LEU A 295 -14.79 2.24 -0.24
N LEU A 296 -13.57 1.80 0.07
CA LEU A 296 -13.33 0.91 1.22
C LEU A 296 -13.79 1.54 2.54
N GLU A 297 -13.52 2.84 2.74
CA GLU A 297 -13.97 3.59 3.91
C GLU A 297 -15.51 3.65 3.97
N LYS A 298 -16.19 3.94 2.86
CA LYS A 298 -17.67 3.93 2.79
C LYS A 298 -18.28 2.56 2.99
N LEU A 299 -17.56 1.50 2.62
CA LEU A 299 -17.93 0.12 2.93
C LEU A 299 -17.63 -0.28 4.37
N GLU A 300 -17.03 0.61 5.17
CA GLU A 300 -16.56 0.43 6.55
C GLU A 300 -15.47 -0.64 6.71
N ILE A 301 -14.57 -0.74 5.73
CA ILE A 301 -13.37 -1.59 5.83
C ILE A 301 -12.26 -0.74 6.42
N ASN A 302 -11.71 -1.18 7.55
CA ASN A 302 -10.57 -0.51 8.18
C ASN A 302 -9.26 -1.04 7.58
N PHE A 303 -8.60 -0.23 6.75
CA PHE A 303 -7.32 -0.54 6.13
C PHE A 303 -6.11 0.00 6.89
N GLN A 304 -6.31 0.69 8.01
CA GLN A 304 -5.24 1.14 8.90
C GLN A 304 -5.00 0.05 9.95
N LYS A 305 -4.17 -0.92 9.58
CA LYS A 305 -3.86 -2.10 10.38
C LYS A 305 -2.35 -2.28 10.50
N GLU A 306 -1.90 -2.90 11.59
CA GLU A 306 -0.51 -3.33 11.74
C GLU A 306 -0.16 -4.46 10.75
N ASN A 307 1.11 -4.58 10.41
CA ASN A 307 1.55 -5.54 9.38
C ASN A 307 1.15 -6.98 9.71
N GLN A 308 1.27 -7.38 10.98
CA GLN A 308 0.86 -8.70 11.44
C GLN A 308 -0.64 -8.94 11.23
N ASP A 309 -1.50 -7.97 11.53
CA ASP A 309 -2.94 -8.10 11.31
C ASP A 309 -3.26 -8.17 9.81
N ILE A 310 -2.54 -7.43 8.96
CA ILE A 310 -2.69 -7.50 7.49
C ILE A 310 -2.35 -8.90 6.98
N GLU A 311 -1.25 -9.48 7.44
CA GLU A 311 -0.83 -10.85 7.10
C GLU A 311 -1.87 -11.88 7.55
N GLU A 312 -2.38 -11.77 8.77
CA GLU A 312 -3.40 -12.67 9.32
C GLU A 312 -4.70 -12.66 8.49
N ILE A 313 -5.15 -11.48 8.06
CA ILE A 313 -6.32 -11.30 7.18
C ILE A 313 -6.04 -11.86 5.80
N TYR A 314 -4.87 -11.57 5.24
CA TYR A 314 -4.47 -12.02 3.91
C TYR A 314 -4.39 -13.54 3.81
N GLU A 315 -3.78 -14.21 4.79
CA GLU A 315 -3.72 -15.67 4.85
C GLU A 315 -5.11 -16.29 4.86
N LYS A 316 -6.07 -15.64 5.52
CA LYS A 316 -7.43 -16.15 5.67
C LYS A 316 -8.28 -15.94 4.42
N GLU A 317 -8.30 -14.70 3.94
CA GLU A 317 -9.26 -14.24 2.93
C GLU A 317 -8.63 -14.08 1.54
N ASN A 318 -7.33 -14.37 1.38
CA ASN A 318 -6.56 -14.16 0.15
C ASN A 318 -6.52 -12.69 -0.31
N LEU A 319 -6.82 -11.72 0.56
CA LEU A 319 -6.87 -10.31 0.20
C LEU A 319 -6.32 -9.43 1.32
N ALA A 320 -5.39 -8.56 0.94
CA ALA A 320 -4.92 -7.44 1.76
C ALA A 320 -5.10 -6.13 0.99
N PHE A 321 -5.48 -5.08 1.72
CA PHE A 321 -5.48 -3.71 1.23
C PHE A 321 -4.27 -2.98 1.82
N LEU A 322 -3.40 -2.50 0.94
CA LEU A 322 -2.19 -1.76 1.31
C LEU A 322 -2.41 -0.27 1.04
N PHE A 323 -2.56 0.51 2.11
CA PHE A 323 -2.84 1.94 2.01
C PHE A 323 -1.55 2.72 1.75
N ALA A 324 -1.44 3.35 0.57
CA ALA A 324 -0.21 3.96 0.07
C ALA A 324 0.45 4.95 1.07
N PRO A 325 -0.26 5.85 1.77
CA PRO A 325 0.37 6.76 2.74
C PRO A 325 1.11 6.06 3.88
N LYS A 326 0.70 4.84 4.27
CA LYS A 326 1.40 4.05 5.29
C LYS A 326 2.78 3.60 4.79
N PHE A 327 2.88 3.20 3.52
CA PHE A 327 4.08 2.59 2.96
C PHE A 327 4.93 3.54 2.11
N HIS A 328 4.41 4.71 1.78
CA HIS A 328 5.12 5.76 1.07
C HIS A 328 4.93 7.11 1.76
N PRO A 329 5.35 7.26 3.04
CA PRO A 329 5.15 8.49 3.81
C PRO A 329 5.82 9.71 3.16
N ILE A 330 6.92 9.49 2.42
CA ILE A 330 7.62 10.53 1.65
C ILE A 330 6.77 11.15 0.53
N MET A 331 5.67 10.50 0.11
CA MET A 331 4.77 11.06 -0.91
C MET A 331 4.03 12.31 -0.43
N LYS A 332 4.01 12.57 0.89
CA LYS A 332 3.41 13.79 1.45
C LYS A 332 4.08 15.07 0.93
N TYR A 333 5.40 15.05 0.72
CA TYR A 333 6.18 16.20 0.25
C TYR A 333 5.81 16.65 -1.17
N PHE A 334 5.19 15.77 -1.95
CA PHE A 334 4.75 16.06 -3.33
C PHE A 334 3.24 16.30 -3.44
N SER A 335 2.49 16.20 -2.34
CA SER A 335 1.03 16.21 -2.39
C SER A 335 0.47 17.58 -2.78
N GLU A 336 1.04 18.66 -2.24
CA GLU A 336 0.62 20.04 -2.54
C GLU A 336 0.93 20.43 -3.98
N VAL A 337 2.18 20.24 -4.43
CA VAL A 337 2.58 20.54 -5.81
C VAL A 337 1.75 19.75 -6.84
N ARG A 338 1.47 18.47 -6.58
CA ARG A 338 0.63 17.65 -7.48
C ARG A 338 -0.82 18.13 -7.51
N LYS A 339 -1.36 18.59 -6.38
CA LYS A 339 -2.70 19.18 -6.31
C LYS A 339 -2.77 20.49 -7.11
N LYS A 340 -1.72 21.31 -7.03
CA LYS A 340 -1.59 22.57 -7.79
C LYS A 340 -1.48 22.32 -9.31
N ILE A 341 -0.69 21.33 -9.72
CA ILE A 341 -0.53 20.97 -11.14
C ILE A 341 -1.84 20.46 -11.75
N GLY A 342 -2.60 19.62 -11.03
CA GLY A 342 -3.92 19.15 -11.47
C GLY A 342 -3.94 18.18 -12.66
N SER A 343 -2.82 17.97 -13.35
CA SER A 343 -2.64 17.04 -14.46
C SER A 343 -1.71 15.85 -14.09
N PRO A 344 -1.74 14.74 -14.86
CA PRO A 344 -0.86 13.60 -14.63
C PRO A 344 0.63 13.95 -14.79
N THR A 345 1.48 13.41 -13.92
CA THR A 345 2.96 13.53 -13.99
C THR A 345 3.61 12.15 -13.96
N PHE A 346 4.95 12.06 -13.95
CA PHE A 346 5.63 10.76 -13.84
C PHE A 346 5.25 9.98 -12.57
N PHE A 347 4.74 10.66 -11.53
CA PHE A 347 4.18 10.02 -10.32
C PHE A 347 3.01 9.07 -10.63
N ASN A 348 2.28 9.29 -11.72
CA ASN A 348 1.20 8.39 -12.15
C ASN A 348 1.76 7.06 -12.70
N LEU A 349 2.96 7.06 -13.28
CA LEU A 349 3.62 5.86 -13.80
C LEU A 349 4.23 5.01 -12.69
N ILE A 350 4.82 5.65 -11.67
CA ILE A 350 5.47 4.91 -10.56
C ILE A 350 4.47 4.27 -9.60
N GLY A 351 3.26 4.81 -9.43
CA GLY A 351 2.29 4.36 -8.43
C GLY A 351 2.04 2.84 -8.46
N PRO A 352 1.71 2.25 -9.62
CA PRO A 352 1.59 0.80 -9.79
C PRO A 352 2.86 0.01 -9.46
N LEU A 353 4.04 0.57 -9.72
CA LEU A 353 5.33 -0.12 -9.56
C LEU A 353 5.82 -0.16 -8.11
N LEU A 354 5.18 0.60 -7.22
CA LEU A 354 5.57 0.78 -5.83
C LEU A 354 4.82 -0.14 -4.84
N ASN A 355 4.11 -1.17 -5.32
CA ASN A 355 3.37 -2.07 -4.42
C ASN A 355 4.28 -2.64 -3.29
N PRO A 356 3.95 -2.41 -1.99
CA PRO A 356 4.78 -2.83 -0.86
C PRO A 356 5.02 -4.34 -0.76
N ALA A 357 4.12 -5.15 -1.30
CA ALA A 357 4.27 -6.60 -1.34
C ALA A 357 5.25 -7.09 -2.41
N LYS A 358 5.82 -6.19 -3.23
CA LYS A 358 6.75 -6.50 -4.33
C LYS A 358 6.22 -7.63 -5.24
N VAL A 359 4.95 -7.55 -5.60
CA VAL A 359 4.24 -8.58 -6.38
C VAL A 359 4.99 -8.91 -7.67
N LYS A 360 5.07 -10.19 -8.02
CA LYS A 360 5.72 -10.65 -9.26
C LYS A 360 4.76 -10.69 -10.45
N LYS A 361 3.46 -10.74 -10.18
CA LYS A 361 2.39 -10.78 -11.18
C LYS A 361 1.45 -9.60 -10.99
N GLN A 362 1.11 -8.89 -12.05
CA GLN A 362 0.36 -7.64 -11.92
C GLN A 362 -0.46 -7.29 -13.16
N ILE A 363 -1.58 -6.59 -12.96
CA ILE A 363 -2.29 -5.86 -14.02
C ILE A 363 -2.13 -4.37 -13.76
N ILE A 364 -1.65 -3.64 -14.76
CA ILE A 364 -1.47 -2.19 -14.72
C ILE A 364 -2.31 -1.57 -15.83
N GLY A 365 -3.35 -0.85 -15.45
CA GLY A 365 -4.14 -0.05 -16.36
C GLY A 365 -3.51 1.31 -16.63
N VAL A 366 -3.49 1.74 -17.89
CA VAL A 366 -2.97 3.04 -18.31
C VAL A 366 -3.98 3.83 -19.11
N ALA A 367 -4.02 5.14 -18.90
CA ALA A 367 -4.86 6.05 -19.69
C ALA A 367 -4.22 6.43 -21.04
N PHE A 368 -2.91 6.25 -21.19
CA PHE A 368 -2.15 6.67 -22.37
C PHE A 368 -1.40 5.47 -22.97
N LYS A 369 -1.77 5.12 -24.21
CA LYS A 369 -1.24 3.96 -24.94
C LYS A 369 0.27 4.00 -25.16
N ASP A 370 0.83 5.19 -25.38
CA ASP A 370 2.27 5.40 -25.59
C ASP A 370 3.13 5.03 -24.36
N LYS A 371 2.52 4.93 -23.17
CA LYS A 371 3.22 4.54 -21.93
C LYS A 371 3.25 3.03 -21.68
N MET A 372 2.55 2.23 -22.49
CA MET A 372 2.42 0.78 -22.26
C MET A 372 3.77 0.05 -22.34
N ASN A 373 4.52 0.25 -23.43
CA ASN A 373 5.82 -0.40 -23.63
C ASN A 373 6.85 0.04 -22.59
N LEU A 374 6.87 1.34 -22.24
CA LEU A 374 7.72 1.87 -21.18
C LEU A 374 7.51 1.12 -19.85
N LEU A 375 6.25 0.94 -19.43
CA LEU A 375 5.94 0.23 -18.19
C LEU A 375 6.25 -1.26 -18.25
N ALA A 376 6.01 -1.90 -19.41
CA ALA A 376 6.33 -3.31 -19.60
C ALA A 376 7.85 -3.57 -19.51
N GLU A 377 8.66 -2.75 -20.18
CA GLU A 377 10.12 -2.82 -20.10
C GLU A 377 10.63 -2.51 -18.68
N THR A 378 10.08 -1.50 -18.00
CA THR A 378 10.43 -1.26 -16.59
C THR A 378 10.06 -2.45 -15.71
N CYS A 379 8.90 -3.08 -15.91
CA CYS A 379 8.52 -4.28 -15.16
C CYS A 379 9.49 -5.45 -15.39
N LYS A 380 9.96 -5.62 -16.62
CA LYS A 380 11.00 -6.61 -16.98
C LYS A 380 12.31 -6.32 -16.25
N LEU A 381 12.77 -5.07 -16.27
CA LEU A 381 13.98 -4.64 -15.56
C LEU A 381 13.88 -4.76 -14.03
N LEU A 382 12.67 -4.63 -13.47
CA LEU A 382 12.37 -4.84 -12.05
C LEU A 382 12.20 -6.33 -11.68
N GLY A 383 12.34 -7.24 -12.65
CA GLY A 383 12.26 -8.69 -12.44
C GLY A 383 10.84 -9.17 -12.10
N LYS A 384 9.81 -8.57 -12.70
CA LYS A 384 8.43 -9.10 -12.69
C LYS A 384 8.34 -10.30 -13.62
N GLU A 385 7.49 -11.27 -13.29
CA GLU A 385 7.38 -12.54 -14.03
C GLU A 385 6.29 -12.51 -15.12
N HIS A 386 5.13 -11.95 -14.77
CA HIS A 386 3.97 -11.88 -15.67
C HIS A 386 3.17 -10.62 -15.41
N VAL A 387 3.11 -9.69 -16.36
CA VAL A 387 2.39 -8.41 -16.21
C VAL A 387 1.54 -8.14 -17.44
N TYR A 388 0.30 -7.72 -17.21
CA TYR A 388 -0.55 -7.13 -18.24
C TYR A 388 -0.57 -5.61 -18.08
N ILE A 389 -0.10 -4.87 -19.08
CA ILE A 389 -0.39 -3.44 -19.21
C ILE A 389 -1.59 -3.31 -20.16
N VAL A 390 -2.65 -2.63 -19.73
CA VAL A 390 -3.91 -2.53 -20.50
C VAL A 390 -4.35 -1.08 -20.68
N CYS A 391 -4.90 -0.78 -21.86
CA CYS A 391 -5.48 0.52 -22.20
C CYS A 391 -6.72 0.30 -23.08
N GLY A 392 -7.90 0.68 -22.59
CA GLY A 392 -9.12 0.70 -23.39
C GLY A 392 -9.04 1.71 -24.53
N GLU A 393 -9.67 1.43 -25.65
CA GLU A 393 -9.80 2.34 -26.80
C GLU A 393 -10.54 3.63 -26.44
N ASP A 394 -11.37 3.58 -25.40
CA ASP A 394 -12.00 4.73 -24.75
C ASP A 394 -11.08 5.47 -23.78
N ASN A 395 -9.76 5.16 -23.75
CA ASN A 395 -8.77 5.65 -22.79
C ASN A 395 -9.01 5.19 -21.34
N LEU A 396 -9.83 4.16 -21.13
CA LEU A 396 -10.01 3.57 -19.81
C LEU A 396 -8.72 2.85 -19.37
N ASP A 397 -8.27 3.12 -18.15
CA ASP A 397 -7.15 2.44 -17.51
C ASP A 397 -7.57 1.08 -16.92
N GLU A 398 -8.37 0.31 -17.66
CA GLU A 398 -8.92 -1.00 -17.33
C GLU A 398 -9.23 -1.76 -18.64
N VAL A 399 -9.56 -3.05 -18.57
CA VAL A 399 -10.19 -3.73 -19.71
C VAL A 399 -11.57 -3.10 -19.91
N THR A 400 -11.84 -2.59 -21.11
CA THR A 400 -13.12 -1.94 -21.41
C THR A 400 -14.13 -2.89 -22.06
N ILE A 401 -15.42 -2.58 -21.92
CA ILE A 401 -16.51 -3.24 -22.64
C ILE A 401 -17.09 -2.37 -23.77
N THR A 402 -16.51 -1.19 -24.01
CA THR A 402 -17.03 -0.17 -24.94
C THR A 402 -16.38 -0.21 -26.32
N GLY A 403 -15.27 -0.93 -26.44
CA GLY A 403 -14.47 -1.03 -27.64
C GLY A 403 -13.35 -2.04 -27.42
N LYS A 404 -12.26 -1.90 -28.17
CA LYS A 404 -11.08 -2.75 -27.98
C LYS A 404 -10.31 -2.36 -26.72
N THR A 405 -9.53 -3.29 -26.21
CA THR A 405 -8.49 -3.04 -25.20
C THR A 405 -7.15 -3.43 -25.80
N HIS A 406 -6.21 -2.49 -25.84
CA HIS A 406 -4.83 -2.77 -26.16
C HIS A 406 -4.16 -3.43 -24.96
N VAL A 407 -3.38 -4.48 -25.21
CA VAL A 407 -2.67 -5.25 -24.20
C VAL A 407 -1.19 -5.32 -24.55
N CYS A 408 -0.34 -4.96 -23.59
CA CYS A 408 1.10 -5.22 -23.62
C CYS A 408 1.39 -6.24 -22.52
N GLU A 409 1.66 -7.49 -22.89
CA GLU A 409 1.90 -8.61 -21.97
C GLU A 409 3.40 -8.85 -21.84
N LEU A 410 3.93 -8.66 -20.63
CA LEU A 410 5.23 -9.18 -20.24
C LEU A 410 5.03 -10.58 -19.67
N LYS A 411 5.64 -11.61 -20.25
CA LYS A 411 5.62 -12.97 -19.72
C LYS A 411 6.92 -13.69 -20.09
N ASN A 412 7.57 -14.34 -19.12
CA ASN A 412 8.83 -15.07 -19.34
C ASN A 412 9.90 -14.19 -20.04
N ASN A 413 10.06 -12.94 -19.60
CA ASN A 413 10.96 -11.92 -20.19
C ASN A 413 10.67 -11.51 -21.64
N LYS A 414 9.58 -12.00 -22.25
CA LYS A 414 9.10 -11.58 -23.56
C LYS A 414 7.97 -10.57 -23.40
N ILE A 415 7.96 -9.55 -24.26
CA ILE A 415 6.91 -8.54 -24.31
C ILE A 415 6.18 -8.71 -25.64
N GLU A 416 4.87 -8.90 -25.57
CA GLU A 416 4.00 -9.08 -26.72
C GLU A 416 2.86 -8.07 -26.67
N ASN A 417 2.53 -7.48 -27.82
CA ASN A 417 1.45 -6.52 -27.97
C ASN A 417 0.33 -7.13 -28.80
N TYR A 418 -0.90 -7.05 -28.29
CA TYR A 418 -2.09 -7.53 -28.99
C TYR A 418 -3.35 -6.78 -28.53
N GLU A 419 -4.47 -7.07 -29.16
CA GLU A 419 -5.77 -6.48 -28.82
C GLU A 419 -6.73 -7.57 -28.34
N ILE A 420 -7.57 -7.20 -27.39
CA ILE A 420 -8.75 -7.97 -26.98
C ILE A 420 -9.99 -7.09 -27.12
N SER A 421 -11.15 -7.72 -27.21
CA SER A 421 -12.44 -7.09 -27.40
C SER A 421 -13.50 -7.71 -26.48
N PRO A 422 -14.69 -7.11 -26.32
CA PRO A 422 -15.76 -7.69 -25.53
C PRO A 422 -16.18 -9.07 -26.06
N LYS A 423 -16.00 -9.34 -27.36
CA LYS A 423 -16.33 -10.62 -28.00
C LYS A 423 -15.50 -11.77 -27.44
N ASP A 424 -14.26 -11.53 -27.02
CA ASP A 424 -13.36 -12.53 -26.43
C ASP A 424 -13.87 -13.05 -25.07
N PHE A 425 -14.74 -12.28 -24.41
CA PHE A 425 -15.44 -12.65 -23.18
C PHE A 425 -16.86 -13.20 -23.45
N GLY A 426 -17.31 -13.19 -24.70
CA GLY A 426 -18.67 -13.55 -25.10
C GLY A 426 -19.69 -12.41 -24.95
N LEU A 427 -19.23 -11.15 -24.95
CA LEU A 427 -20.06 -9.96 -24.81
C LEU A 427 -20.17 -9.17 -26.13
N LYS A 428 -21.22 -8.37 -26.22
CA LYS A 428 -21.36 -7.32 -27.24
C LYS A 428 -20.77 -6.01 -26.70
N ILE A 429 -20.29 -5.16 -27.60
CA ILE A 429 -19.88 -3.79 -27.30
C ILE A 429 -21.08 -3.02 -26.72
N ARG A 430 -20.82 -2.16 -25.73
CA ARG A 430 -21.83 -1.28 -25.10
C ARG A 430 -21.36 0.18 -25.10
N PRO A 431 -22.27 1.17 -25.12
CA PRO A 431 -21.87 2.57 -25.01
C PRO A 431 -21.25 2.85 -23.63
N PHE A 432 -20.34 3.83 -23.58
CA PHE A 432 -19.65 4.23 -22.34
C PHE A 432 -20.65 4.67 -21.25
N GLU A 433 -21.77 5.28 -21.64
CA GLU A 433 -22.88 5.68 -20.77
C GLU A 433 -23.38 4.52 -19.89
N ALA A 434 -23.34 3.29 -20.41
CA ALA A 434 -23.79 2.11 -19.67
C ALA A 434 -22.86 1.71 -18.52
N ILE A 435 -21.61 2.18 -18.52
CA ILE A 435 -20.59 1.94 -17.48
C ILE A 435 -20.13 3.23 -16.79
N ARG A 436 -20.81 4.35 -17.05
CA ARG A 436 -20.47 5.63 -16.44
C ARG A 436 -20.67 5.56 -14.92
N GLY A 437 -19.64 5.97 -14.18
CA GLY A 437 -19.70 6.14 -12.73
C GLY A 437 -20.49 7.39 -12.34
N GLY A 438 -20.86 7.48 -11.07
CA GLY A 438 -21.55 8.63 -10.51
C GLY A 438 -20.81 9.22 -9.32
N ASN A 439 -21.57 9.90 -8.46
CA ASN A 439 -21.04 10.40 -7.19
C ASN A 439 -20.73 9.26 -6.19
N GLU A 440 -20.16 9.63 -5.06
CA GLU A 440 -19.82 8.74 -3.95
C GLU A 440 -20.97 7.80 -3.55
N LYS A 441 -22.20 8.34 -3.39
CA LYS A 441 -23.40 7.59 -3.02
C LYS A 441 -23.78 6.57 -4.10
N TYR A 442 -23.74 6.99 -5.37
CA TYR A 442 -24.04 6.13 -6.51
C TYR A 442 -23.04 4.98 -6.62
N ASN A 443 -21.74 5.27 -6.62
CA ASN A 443 -20.68 4.27 -6.75
C ASN A 443 -20.72 3.24 -5.60
N THR A 444 -20.93 3.70 -4.37
CA THR A 444 -21.09 2.82 -3.20
C THR A 444 -22.33 1.92 -3.34
N LYS A 445 -23.46 2.49 -3.80
CA LYS A 445 -24.71 1.73 -4.03
C LYS A 445 -24.52 0.66 -5.11
N ILE A 446 -23.86 0.98 -6.22
CA ILE A 446 -23.57 0.03 -7.31
C ILE A 446 -22.65 -1.07 -6.82
N ALA A 447 -21.55 -0.75 -6.12
CA ALA A 447 -20.65 -1.76 -5.55
C ALA A 447 -21.41 -2.77 -4.65
N LEU A 448 -22.28 -2.27 -3.77
CA LEU A 448 -23.11 -3.13 -2.92
C LEU A 448 -24.15 -3.94 -3.71
N LYS A 449 -24.73 -3.38 -4.78
CA LYS A 449 -25.65 -4.12 -5.67
C LYS A 449 -24.93 -5.25 -6.38
N ILE A 450 -23.73 -5.01 -6.91
CA ILE A 450 -22.91 -6.03 -7.58
C ILE A 450 -22.59 -7.17 -6.62
N LEU A 451 -22.02 -6.86 -5.44
CA LEU A 451 -21.67 -7.89 -4.46
C LEU A 451 -22.88 -8.70 -3.99
N LYS A 452 -24.09 -8.10 -3.98
CA LYS A 452 -25.33 -8.78 -3.57
C LYS A 452 -26.03 -9.54 -4.70
N ASP A 453 -25.46 -9.56 -5.91
CA ASP A 453 -26.10 -10.08 -7.12
C ASP A 453 -27.48 -9.43 -7.38
N LYS A 454 -27.53 -8.10 -7.26
CA LYS A 454 -28.72 -7.26 -7.50
C LYS A 454 -28.44 -6.14 -8.50
N CYS A 455 -27.42 -6.31 -9.33
CA CYS A 455 -27.01 -5.32 -10.32
C CYS A 455 -27.49 -5.76 -11.70
N GLU A 456 -28.33 -4.93 -12.32
CA GLU A 456 -28.89 -5.16 -13.66
C GLU A 456 -28.15 -4.31 -14.72
N THR A 457 -27.05 -3.67 -14.35
CA THR A 457 -26.32 -2.72 -15.21
C THR A 457 -25.05 -3.33 -15.78
N SER A 458 -24.54 -2.72 -16.86
CA SER A 458 -23.29 -3.12 -17.52
C SER A 458 -22.04 -3.00 -16.65
N HIS A 459 -22.14 -2.33 -15.50
CA HIS A 459 -21.08 -2.29 -14.48
C HIS A 459 -20.66 -3.70 -14.04
N LEU A 460 -21.59 -4.67 -13.96
CA LEU A 460 -21.23 -6.04 -13.63
C LEU A 460 -20.31 -6.64 -14.70
N ASP A 461 -20.61 -6.45 -15.98
CA ASP A 461 -19.76 -6.96 -17.07
C ASP A 461 -18.35 -6.38 -17.03
N LEU A 462 -18.22 -5.08 -16.71
CA LEU A 462 -16.92 -4.43 -16.52
C LEU A 462 -16.10 -5.08 -15.38
N ILE A 463 -16.74 -5.43 -14.25
CA ILE A 463 -16.10 -6.21 -13.17
C ILE A 463 -15.64 -7.57 -13.69
N LEU A 464 -16.49 -8.26 -14.43
CA LEU A 464 -16.26 -9.64 -14.85
C LEU A 464 -15.14 -9.77 -15.89
N VAL A 465 -15.05 -8.86 -16.87
CA VAL A 465 -13.96 -8.89 -17.88
C VAL A 465 -12.59 -8.61 -17.25
N ASN A 466 -12.52 -7.65 -16.33
CA ASN A 466 -11.28 -7.35 -15.60
C ASN A 466 -10.91 -8.49 -14.63
N SER A 467 -11.90 -9.10 -13.97
CA SER A 467 -11.68 -10.30 -13.14
C SER A 467 -11.21 -11.48 -13.98
N ALA A 468 -11.71 -11.66 -15.20
CA ALA A 468 -11.31 -12.73 -16.10
C ALA A 468 -9.84 -12.61 -16.54
N LEU A 469 -9.37 -11.40 -16.86
CA LEU A 469 -7.95 -11.14 -17.14
C LEU A 469 -7.08 -11.48 -15.92
N ALA A 470 -7.50 -11.09 -14.71
CA ALA A 470 -6.79 -11.42 -13.47
C ALA A 470 -6.80 -12.92 -13.14
N LEU A 471 -7.88 -13.64 -13.44
CA LEU A 471 -7.94 -15.09 -13.28
C LEU A 471 -6.99 -15.80 -14.24
N LYS A 472 -6.84 -15.31 -15.48
CA LYS A 472 -5.85 -15.81 -16.45
C LYS A 472 -4.43 -15.55 -15.95
N LEU A 473 -4.14 -14.33 -15.47
CA LEU A 473 -2.85 -13.97 -14.85
C LEU A 473 -2.50 -14.89 -13.66
N ALA A 474 -3.49 -15.22 -12.84
CA ALA A 474 -3.36 -16.11 -11.70
C ALA A 474 -3.37 -17.61 -12.07
N ALA A 475 -3.37 -17.95 -13.36
CA ALA A 475 -3.44 -19.32 -13.89
C ALA A 475 -4.63 -20.14 -13.36
N LYS A 476 -5.77 -19.49 -13.06
CA LYS A 476 -7.02 -20.16 -12.63
C LYS A 476 -7.87 -20.64 -13.80
N VAL A 477 -7.66 -20.06 -14.99
CA VAL A 477 -8.40 -20.35 -16.23
C VAL A 477 -7.46 -20.28 -17.43
N LYS A 478 -7.82 -20.93 -18.53
CA LYS A 478 -7.04 -20.89 -19.77
C LYS A 478 -7.54 -19.80 -20.73
N THR A 479 -8.85 -19.58 -20.76
CA THR A 479 -9.49 -18.62 -21.67
C THR A 479 -10.19 -17.48 -20.94
N PHE A 480 -10.36 -16.34 -21.62
CA PHE A 480 -11.08 -15.18 -21.06
C PHE A 480 -12.56 -15.50 -20.78
N ARG A 481 -13.19 -16.31 -21.64
CA ARG A 481 -14.58 -16.75 -21.48
C ARG A 481 -14.78 -17.65 -20.26
N GLU A 482 -13.84 -18.56 -19.97
CA GLU A 482 -13.81 -19.31 -18.72
C GLU A 482 -13.68 -18.39 -17.50
N GLY A 483 -12.75 -17.42 -17.58
CA GLY A 483 -12.54 -16.42 -16.54
C GLY A 483 -13.80 -15.63 -16.21
N TYR A 484 -14.50 -15.17 -17.25
CA TYR A 484 -15.76 -14.42 -17.10
C TYR A 484 -16.83 -15.27 -16.40
N LYS A 485 -17.03 -16.52 -16.85
CA LYS A 485 -17.99 -17.45 -16.24
C LYS A 485 -17.66 -17.76 -14.79
N LEU A 486 -16.37 -17.95 -14.46
CA LEU A 486 -15.93 -18.25 -13.10
C LEU A 486 -16.11 -17.04 -12.16
N ALA A 487 -15.80 -15.84 -12.64
CA ALA A 487 -16.07 -14.60 -11.92
C ALA A 487 -17.58 -14.40 -11.67
N LEU A 488 -18.42 -14.67 -12.68
CA LEU A 488 -19.88 -14.59 -12.55
C LEU A 488 -20.41 -15.61 -11.53
N TYR A 489 -19.88 -16.83 -11.55
CA TYR A 489 -20.20 -17.87 -10.58
C TYR A 489 -19.93 -17.41 -9.14
N SER A 490 -18.82 -16.69 -8.88
CA SER A 490 -18.54 -16.13 -7.56
C SER A 490 -19.62 -15.15 -7.08
N ILE A 491 -20.04 -14.22 -7.95
CA ILE A 491 -21.10 -13.25 -7.64
C ILE A 491 -22.43 -13.96 -7.40
N LYS A 492 -22.86 -14.81 -8.34
CA LYS A 492 -24.14 -15.55 -8.28
C LYS A 492 -24.28 -16.42 -7.04
N ASN A 493 -23.17 -17.04 -6.60
CA ASN A 493 -23.14 -17.90 -5.41
C ASN A 493 -22.78 -17.15 -4.13
N LYS A 494 -22.78 -15.80 -4.15
CA LYS A 494 -22.48 -14.93 -3.00
C LYS A 494 -21.09 -15.17 -2.39
N LYS A 495 -20.15 -15.75 -3.13
CA LYS A 495 -18.78 -16.00 -2.63
C LYS A 495 -18.06 -14.67 -2.41
N ALA A 496 -18.07 -13.78 -3.40
CA ALA A 496 -17.54 -12.42 -3.28
C ALA A 496 -18.17 -11.64 -2.12
N LEU A 497 -19.49 -11.77 -1.92
CA LEU A 497 -20.20 -11.13 -0.81
C LEU A 497 -19.68 -11.62 0.56
N ARG A 498 -19.48 -12.93 0.71
CA ARG A 498 -18.95 -13.53 1.94
C ARG A 498 -17.53 -13.04 2.21
N THR A 499 -16.66 -13.07 1.21
CA THR A 499 -15.28 -12.52 1.35
C THR A 499 -15.31 -11.04 1.74
N PHE A 500 -16.16 -10.23 1.11
CA PHE A 500 -16.36 -8.84 1.52
C PHE A 500 -16.80 -8.70 2.99
N GLN A 501 -17.80 -9.48 3.42
CA GLN A 501 -18.32 -9.45 4.78
C GLN A 501 -17.27 -9.90 5.81
N ASN A 502 -16.50 -10.95 5.50
CA ASN A 502 -15.41 -11.44 6.34
C ASN A 502 -14.32 -10.39 6.49
N ILE A 503 -13.85 -9.80 5.38
CA ILE A 503 -12.82 -8.75 5.42
C ILE A 503 -13.33 -7.53 6.19
N LYS A 504 -14.57 -7.12 5.96
CA LYS A 504 -15.19 -6.04 6.72
C LYS A 504 -15.21 -6.33 8.23
N LEU A 505 -15.51 -7.56 8.63
CA LEU A 505 -15.50 -7.97 10.03
C LEU A 505 -14.09 -8.00 10.60
N LEU A 506 -13.17 -8.72 9.96
CA LEU A 506 -11.80 -8.93 10.40
C LEU A 506 -11.00 -7.61 10.44
N SER A 507 -11.19 -6.73 9.45
CA SER A 507 -10.51 -5.43 9.39
C SER A 507 -10.75 -4.55 10.63
N LYS A 508 -11.88 -4.74 11.32
CA LYS A 508 -12.23 -4.01 12.54
C LYS A 508 -11.62 -4.60 13.81
N GLN A 509 -11.02 -5.79 13.74
CA GLN A 509 -10.44 -6.49 14.88
C GLN A 509 -8.91 -6.47 14.82
N SER A 510 -8.26 -6.60 15.97
CA SER A 510 -6.81 -6.66 16.10
C SER A 510 -6.40 -7.67 17.17
N GLY A 511 -5.14 -8.13 17.13
CA GLY A 511 -4.57 -8.97 18.17
C GLY A 511 -5.30 -10.31 18.35
N ILE A 512 -5.56 -10.70 19.60
CA ILE A 512 -6.20 -11.99 19.91
C ILE A 512 -7.62 -12.10 19.36
N LEU A 513 -8.36 -11.00 19.36
CA LEU A 513 -9.75 -10.98 18.89
C LEU A 513 -9.82 -11.26 17.38
N LEU A 514 -8.90 -10.70 16.60
CA LEU A 514 -8.77 -11.01 15.18
C LEU A 514 -8.57 -12.52 14.95
N LYS A 515 -7.69 -13.14 15.73
CA LYS A 515 -7.39 -14.58 15.63
C LYS A 515 -8.58 -15.45 16.02
N ILE A 516 -9.32 -15.08 17.07
CA ILE A 516 -10.56 -15.77 17.48
C ILE A 516 -11.61 -15.69 16.36
N ILE A 517 -11.87 -14.50 15.83
CA ILE A 517 -12.88 -14.30 14.78
C ILE A 517 -12.47 -15.00 13.47
N LYS A 518 -11.19 -14.96 13.09
CA LYS A 518 -10.63 -15.71 11.95
C LYS A 518 -10.96 -17.20 12.07
N ASN A 519 -10.65 -17.81 13.22
CA ASN A 519 -10.95 -19.21 13.50
C ASN A 519 -12.46 -19.50 13.48
N LYS A 520 -13.27 -18.60 14.07
CA LYS A 520 -14.71 -18.78 14.17
C LYS A 520 -15.41 -18.79 12.80
N LEU A 521 -14.97 -17.94 11.86
CA LEU A 521 -15.47 -17.96 10.48
C LEU A 521 -15.27 -19.34 9.81
N GLU A 522 -14.15 -20.03 10.09
CA GLU A 522 -13.90 -21.37 9.55
C GLU A 522 -14.81 -22.41 10.16
N GLU A 523 -14.97 -22.37 11.49
CA GLU A 523 -15.86 -23.27 12.23
C GLU A 523 -17.30 -23.17 11.70
N ILE A 524 -17.82 -21.95 11.58
CA ILE A 524 -19.18 -21.71 11.08
C ILE A 524 -19.34 -22.26 9.66
N GLN A 525 -18.37 -22.03 8.79
CA GLN A 525 -18.47 -22.50 7.40
C GLN A 525 -18.47 -24.04 7.33
N LYS A 526 -17.67 -24.72 8.17
CA LYS A 526 -17.70 -26.18 8.28
C LYS A 526 -19.08 -26.67 8.71
N TYR A 527 -19.67 -26.08 9.75
CA TYR A 527 -21.01 -26.47 10.21
C TYR A 527 -22.11 -26.20 9.16
N LYS A 528 -22.07 -25.05 8.48
CA LYS A 528 -23.02 -24.71 7.42
C LYS A 528 -22.99 -25.70 6.25
N ASN A 529 -21.85 -26.35 6.01
CA ASN A 529 -21.72 -27.39 4.99
C ASN A 529 -22.33 -28.72 5.46
N THR A 530 -22.35 -29.00 6.77
CA THR A 530 -22.95 -30.21 7.34
C THR A 530 -24.48 -30.09 7.44
N ILE A 531 -24.97 -28.99 8.02
CA ILE A 531 -26.41 -28.72 8.15
C ILE A 531 -26.67 -27.29 7.67
N PRO A 532 -27.20 -27.10 6.46
CA PRO A 532 -27.59 -25.79 5.96
C PRO A 532 -28.60 -25.08 6.88
N LEU A 533 -28.50 -23.75 6.96
CA LEU A 533 -29.31 -22.93 7.88
C LEU A 533 -30.83 -23.12 7.70
N ASN A 534 -31.29 -23.31 6.47
CA ASN A 534 -32.72 -23.56 6.17
C ASN A 534 -33.22 -24.89 6.75
N GLN A 535 -32.38 -25.93 6.78
CA GLN A 535 -32.71 -27.20 7.43
C GLN A 535 -32.67 -27.06 8.95
N LEU A 536 -31.62 -26.40 9.48
CA LEU A 536 -31.48 -26.15 10.90
C LEU A 536 -32.69 -25.37 11.47
N LYS A 537 -33.16 -24.34 10.75
CA LYS A 537 -34.38 -23.57 11.10
C LYS A 537 -35.64 -24.43 11.22
N LYS A 538 -35.75 -25.54 10.48
CA LYS A 538 -36.94 -26.42 10.49
C LYS A 538 -36.98 -27.37 11.70
N ILE A 539 -35.82 -27.77 12.21
CA ILE A 539 -35.72 -28.80 13.26
C ILE A 539 -35.60 -28.23 14.69
N ILE A 540 -35.37 -26.92 14.81
CA ILE A 540 -35.09 -26.28 16.11
C ILE A 540 -36.34 -26.12 16.96
N LYS A 541 -36.21 -26.50 18.24
CA LYS A 541 -37.21 -26.25 19.28
C LYS A 541 -36.91 -24.93 20.00
N LYS A 542 -37.97 -24.18 20.32
CA LYS A 542 -37.87 -22.96 21.14
C LYS A 542 -37.43 -23.28 22.57
N SER A 543 -36.74 -22.36 23.23
CA SER A 543 -36.39 -22.50 24.65
C SER A 543 -37.64 -22.58 25.52
N LYS A 544 -37.55 -23.36 26.60
CA LYS A 544 -38.59 -23.46 27.64
C LYS A 544 -38.22 -22.71 28.92
N ARG A 545 -36.94 -22.31 29.09
CA ARG A 545 -36.44 -21.69 30.32
C ARG A 545 -36.28 -20.19 30.14
N ASN A 546 -36.78 -19.41 31.08
CA ASN A 546 -36.73 -17.95 30.98
C ASN A 546 -35.47 -17.38 31.65
N PHE A 547 -34.42 -17.20 30.86
CA PHE A 547 -33.15 -16.65 31.33
C PHE A 547 -33.30 -15.26 31.96
N LYS A 548 -34.03 -14.34 31.31
CA LYS A 548 -34.23 -12.98 31.82
C LYS A 548 -34.88 -12.95 33.20
N LYS A 549 -35.93 -13.75 33.41
CA LYS A 549 -36.64 -13.87 34.69
C LYS A 549 -35.72 -14.42 35.79
N ALA A 550 -34.85 -15.37 35.45
CA ALA A 550 -33.96 -15.99 36.44
C ALA A 550 -32.94 -15.00 37.03
N ILE A 551 -32.55 -13.98 36.27
CA ILE A 551 -31.53 -12.99 36.67
C ILE A 551 -32.09 -11.59 36.99
N SER A 552 -33.42 -11.41 36.96
CA SER A 552 -34.08 -10.11 37.21
C SER A 552 -34.47 -9.91 38.67
N ASN A 553 -33.94 -10.70 39.61
CA ASN A 553 -34.33 -10.65 41.02
C ASN A 553 -33.92 -9.33 41.70
N LYS A 554 -34.64 -8.96 42.77
CA LYS A 554 -34.27 -7.83 43.65
C LYS A 554 -32.94 -8.08 44.40
N LYS A 555 -32.62 -9.34 44.70
CA LYS A 555 -31.33 -9.77 45.26
C LYS A 555 -30.34 -10.06 44.14
N MET A 556 -29.05 -9.87 44.41
CA MET A 556 -27.97 -10.16 43.47
C MET A 556 -28.05 -11.60 42.97
N SER A 557 -28.17 -11.77 41.66
CA SER A 557 -28.20 -13.08 41.01
C SER A 557 -26.79 -13.54 40.63
N LEU A 558 -26.53 -14.85 40.71
CA LEU A 558 -25.26 -15.43 40.28
C LEU A 558 -25.43 -16.23 39.00
N ILE A 559 -24.62 -15.91 37.99
CA ILE A 559 -24.43 -16.72 36.79
C ILE A 559 -23.09 -17.46 36.94
N ALA A 560 -23.12 -18.76 37.23
CA ALA A 560 -21.90 -19.54 37.40
C ALA A 560 -21.37 -20.01 36.04
N GLU A 561 -20.13 -19.66 35.70
CA GLU A 561 -19.50 -20.02 34.43
C GLU A 561 -18.69 -21.31 34.54
N ILE A 562 -18.99 -22.27 33.66
CA ILE A 562 -18.18 -23.47 33.44
C ILE A 562 -17.13 -23.14 32.37
N LYS A 563 -15.86 -23.07 32.80
CA LYS A 563 -14.71 -22.71 31.98
C LYS A 563 -13.51 -23.59 32.29
N LYS A 564 -13.01 -24.33 31.29
CA LYS A 564 -11.86 -25.25 31.45
C LYS A 564 -10.52 -24.52 31.45
N LYS A 565 -10.37 -23.48 30.62
CA LYS A 565 -9.12 -22.73 30.43
C LYS A 565 -9.40 -21.23 30.35
N SER A 566 -8.50 -20.42 30.90
CA SER A 566 -8.45 -18.97 30.67
C SER A 566 -7.18 -18.59 29.91
N PRO A 567 -7.24 -17.70 28.89
CA PRO A 567 -6.05 -17.21 28.19
C PRO A 567 -5.01 -16.60 29.14
N SER A 568 -5.45 -15.92 30.20
CA SER A 568 -4.58 -15.24 31.15
C SER A 568 -4.06 -16.10 32.32
N GLN A 569 -4.63 -17.29 32.55
CA GLN A 569 -4.36 -18.10 33.75
C GLN A 569 -4.16 -19.59 33.45
N GLY A 570 -4.14 -20.00 32.17
CA GLY A 570 -3.97 -21.39 31.77
C GLY A 570 -5.14 -22.29 32.14
N ILE A 571 -4.85 -23.57 32.41
CA ILE A 571 -5.83 -24.59 32.81
C ILE A 571 -6.31 -24.30 34.23
N LEU A 572 -7.62 -24.11 34.42
CA LEU A 572 -8.19 -23.66 35.70
C LEU A 572 -8.56 -24.80 36.66
N SER A 573 -8.42 -26.06 36.24
CA SER A 573 -8.70 -27.23 37.08
C SER A 573 -7.71 -28.37 36.76
N SER A 574 -7.04 -28.88 37.80
CA SER A 574 -6.03 -29.95 37.71
C SER A 574 -6.63 -31.36 37.60
N LYS A 575 -7.94 -31.54 37.82
CA LYS A 575 -8.65 -32.82 37.71
C LYS A 575 -9.56 -32.82 36.48
N LYS A 576 -9.82 -34.02 35.92
CA LYS A 576 -10.80 -34.23 34.84
C LYS A 576 -12.17 -33.74 35.33
N LEU A 577 -12.59 -32.58 34.86
CA LEU A 577 -13.80 -31.90 35.33
C LEU A 577 -15.05 -32.65 34.85
N ASP A 578 -15.81 -33.23 35.78
CA ASP A 578 -17.14 -33.77 35.48
C ASP A 578 -18.16 -32.62 35.42
N ILE A 579 -18.44 -32.19 34.19
CA ILE A 579 -19.33 -31.06 33.88
C ILE A 579 -20.77 -31.36 34.26
N ILE A 580 -21.21 -32.62 34.12
CA ILE A 580 -22.58 -33.04 34.43
C ILE A 580 -22.80 -32.94 35.93
N LYS A 581 -21.88 -33.49 36.74
CA LYS A 581 -21.93 -33.39 38.20
C LYS A 581 -21.84 -31.94 38.66
N LEU A 582 -20.98 -31.14 38.03
CA LEU A 582 -20.84 -29.71 38.35
C LEU A 582 -22.13 -28.93 38.08
N ALA A 583 -22.77 -29.15 36.93
CA ALA A 583 -24.03 -28.48 36.57
C ALA A 583 -25.17 -28.82 37.53
N LYS A 584 -25.31 -30.10 37.90
CA LYS A 584 -26.29 -30.54 38.92
C LYS A 584 -26.01 -29.89 40.27
N ASN A 585 -24.75 -29.79 40.67
CA ASN A 585 -24.37 -29.10 41.91
C ASN A 585 -24.73 -27.61 41.87
N TYR A 586 -24.48 -26.91 40.76
CA TYR A 586 -24.87 -25.50 40.62
C TYR A 586 -26.39 -25.30 40.75
N GLU A 587 -27.19 -26.19 40.14
CA GLU A 587 -28.65 -26.16 40.29
C GLU A 587 -29.08 -26.40 41.75
N ASN A 588 -28.49 -27.40 42.43
CA ASN A 588 -28.80 -27.71 43.84
C ASN A 588 -28.40 -26.61 44.83
N ILE A 589 -27.31 -25.89 44.59
CA ILE A 589 -26.85 -24.79 45.45
C ILE A 589 -27.74 -23.54 45.28
N GLY A 590 -28.47 -23.46 44.16
CA GLY A 590 -29.37 -22.35 43.85
C GLY A 590 -28.69 -21.21 43.11
N VAL A 591 -27.76 -21.52 42.21
CA VAL A 591 -27.29 -20.57 41.19
C VAL A 591 -28.47 -20.17 40.29
N ASN A 592 -28.50 -18.93 39.78
CA ASN A 592 -29.62 -18.43 38.99
C ASN A 592 -29.56 -18.84 37.52
N ALA A 593 -28.36 -18.93 36.95
CA ALA A 593 -28.12 -19.41 35.59
C ALA A 593 -26.72 -20.03 35.45
N ILE A 594 -26.53 -20.89 34.46
CA ILE A 594 -25.21 -21.44 34.12
C ILE A 594 -24.72 -20.82 32.82
N SER A 595 -23.49 -20.31 32.81
CA SER A 595 -22.80 -19.92 31.58
C SER A 595 -21.86 -21.03 31.14
N VAL A 596 -21.92 -21.44 29.89
CA VAL A 596 -21.02 -22.46 29.33
C VAL A 596 -20.18 -21.84 28.24
N LEU A 597 -18.86 -21.88 28.43
CA LEU A 597 -17.91 -21.36 27.46
C LEU A 597 -17.74 -22.35 26.31
N CYS A 598 -18.10 -21.92 25.10
CA CYS A 598 -18.18 -22.82 23.94
C CYS A 598 -17.05 -22.62 22.91
N GLU A 599 -16.22 -21.58 23.04
CA GLU A 599 -15.08 -21.35 22.16
C GLU A 599 -14.00 -22.42 22.36
N LYS A 600 -13.62 -23.11 21.28
CA LYS A 600 -12.79 -24.32 21.34
C LYS A 600 -11.30 -24.05 21.44
N LYS A 601 -10.74 -23.18 20.60
CA LYS A 601 -9.29 -23.13 20.35
C LYS A 601 -8.53 -22.42 21.47
N TYR A 602 -9.06 -21.30 21.95
CA TYR A 602 -8.40 -20.44 22.94
C TYR A 602 -8.87 -20.71 24.36
N PHE A 603 -10.10 -21.19 24.51
CA PHE A 603 -10.74 -21.41 25.81
C PHE A 603 -11.02 -22.89 26.17
N ASN A 604 -10.73 -23.83 25.26
CA ASN A 604 -10.98 -25.27 25.44
C ASN A 604 -12.45 -25.62 25.75
N GLY A 605 -13.38 -24.80 25.26
CA GLY A 605 -14.82 -25.03 25.31
C GLY A 605 -15.29 -25.93 24.16
N ASN A 606 -16.56 -26.29 24.18
CA ASN A 606 -17.25 -26.88 23.03
C ASN A 606 -18.77 -26.83 23.24
N LEU A 607 -19.52 -26.91 22.15
CA LEU A 607 -20.99 -26.94 22.19
C LEU A 607 -21.56 -28.22 22.80
N GLU A 608 -20.82 -29.32 22.81
CA GLU A 608 -21.28 -30.58 23.41
C GLU A 608 -21.37 -30.50 24.93
N ASP A 609 -20.50 -29.72 25.57
CA ASP A 609 -20.57 -29.40 26.99
C ASP A 609 -21.84 -28.60 27.30
N LEU A 610 -22.24 -27.69 26.41
CA LEU A 610 -23.50 -26.94 26.54
C LEU A 610 -24.72 -27.88 26.51
N ARG A 611 -24.73 -28.87 25.60
CA ARG A 611 -25.78 -29.90 25.54
C ARG A 611 -25.83 -30.72 26.83
N LYS A 612 -24.68 -31.23 27.28
CA LYS A 612 -24.57 -32.00 28.53
C LYS A 612 -25.07 -31.23 29.74
N VAL A 613 -24.72 -29.94 29.86
CA VAL A 613 -25.22 -29.07 30.94
C VAL A 613 -26.73 -28.86 30.84
N SER A 614 -27.24 -28.69 29.61
CA SER A 614 -28.68 -28.53 29.34
C SER A 614 -29.52 -29.73 29.69
N GLU A 615 -29.04 -30.92 29.37
CA GLU A 615 -29.70 -32.19 29.67
C GLU A 615 -29.57 -32.58 31.15
N ALA A 616 -28.45 -32.23 31.79
CA ALA A 616 -28.19 -32.53 33.19
C ALA A 616 -29.04 -31.71 34.18
N THR A 617 -29.53 -30.54 33.77
CA THR A 617 -30.27 -29.61 34.61
C THR A 617 -31.74 -29.55 34.20
N LYS A 618 -32.64 -29.24 35.14
CA LYS A 618 -34.09 -29.23 34.86
C LYS A 618 -34.66 -27.81 34.73
N LYS A 619 -34.34 -26.94 35.70
CA LYS A 619 -34.97 -25.62 35.89
C LYS A 619 -34.05 -24.46 35.55
N ILE A 620 -32.74 -24.60 35.75
CA ILE A 620 -31.79 -23.49 35.58
C ILE A 620 -31.56 -23.17 34.08
N PRO A 621 -31.68 -21.91 33.65
CA PRO A 621 -31.43 -21.53 32.26
C PRO A 621 -29.93 -21.46 31.96
N ILE A 622 -29.58 -21.69 30.69
CA ILE A 622 -28.18 -21.81 30.27
C ILE A 622 -27.82 -20.78 29.21
N LEU A 623 -26.72 -20.07 29.46
CA LEU A 623 -26.10 -19.11 28.56
C LEU A 623 -25.02 -19.81 27.72
N CYS A 624 -25.14 -19.76 26.40
CA CYS A 624 -24.06 -20.06 25.48
C CYS A 624 -23.12 -18.86 25.39
N LYS A 625 -21.96 -18.96 26.05
CA LYS A 625 -20.91 -17.96 26.00
C LYS A 625 -19.92 -18.32 24.89
N ASP A 626 -20.16 -17.76 23.71
CA ASP A 626 -19.29 -17.87 22.53
C ASP A 626 -19.19 -16.52 21.80
N PHE A 627 -18.25 -16.42 20.87
CA PHE A 627 -18.11 -15.29 19.96
C PHE A 627 -19.09 -15.44 18.80
N ILE A 628 -20.32 -14.95 18.98
CA ILE A 628 -21.37 -14.99 17.95
C ILE A 628 -21.15 -13.87 16.93
N ILE A 629 -20.92 -14.25 15.68
CA ILE A 629 -20.70 -13.35 14.54
C ILE A 629 -21.65 -13.60 13.36
N ASP A 630 -22.39 -14.71 13.38
CA ASP A 630 -23.30 -15.14 12.33
C ASP A 630 -24.63 -15.65 12.90
N GLU A 631 -25.76 -15.39 12.21
CA GLU A 631 -27.08 -15.86 12.66
C GLU A 631 -27.15 -17.37 12.85
N TYR A 632 -26.37 -18.13 12.07
CA TYR A 632 -26.29 -19.58 12.17
C TYR A 632 -25.93 -20.05 13.57
N GLN A 633 -25.03 -19.34 14.26
CA GLN A 633 -24.59 -19.71 15.60
C GLN A 633 -25.71 -19.58 16.64
N ILE A 634 -26.71 -18.73 16.40
CA ILE A 634 -27.85 -18.56 17.33
C ILE A 634 -28.73 -19.81 17.28
N TYR A 635 -29.05 -20.25 16.06
CA TYR A 635 -29.77 -21.50 15.82
C TYR A 635 -28.98 -22.70 16.34
N GLN A 636 -27.67 -22.73 16.08
CA GLN A 636 -26.78 -23.76 16.59
C GLN A 636 -26.77 -23.79 18.13
N ALA A 637 -26.58 -22.65 18.80
CA ALA A 637 -26.59 -22.59 20.26
C ALA A 637 -27.91 -23.13 20.84
N ARG A 638 -29.05 -22.82 20.21
CA ARG A 638 -30.35 -23.36 20.62
C ARG A 638 -30.46 -24.87 20.44
N GLU A 639 -29.96 -25.40 19.32
CA GLU A 639 -29.92 -26.84 19.05
C GLU A 639 -29.13 -27.59 20.13
N PHE A 640 -28.03 -26.99 20.63
CA PHE A 640 -27.24 -27.51 21.75
C PHE A 640 -27.78 -27.11 23.14
N GLY A 641 -28.98 -26.55 23.25
CA GLY A 641 -29.65 -26.35 24.55
C GLY A 641 -29.64 -24.93 25.13
N ALA A 642 -29.03 -23.94 24.47
CA ALA A 642 -28.88 -22.58 25.03
C ALA A 642 -30.22 -21.84 25.19
N ASP A 643 -30.49 -21.30 26.38
CA ASP A 643 -31.64 -20.43 26.67
C ASP A 643 -31.30 -18.94 26.55
N ALA A 644 -30.00 -18.63 26.56
CA ALA A 644 -29.49 -17.32 26.23
C ALA A 644 -28.18 -17.39 25.46
N ILE A 645 -27.83 -16.29 24.80
CA ILE A 645 -26.56 -16.12 24.08
C ILE A 645 -25.84 -14.83 24.50
N LEU A 646 -24.54 -14.78 24.26
CA LEU A 646 -23.72 -13.57 24.40
C LEU A 646 -23.57 -12.85 23.06
N LEU A 647 -23.86 -11.55 23.02
CA LEU A 647 -23.67 -10.67 21.87
C LEU A 647 -22.65 -9.60 22.22
N ILE A 648 -21.44 -9.68 21.64
CA ILE A 648 -20.33 -8.80 22.02
C ILE A 648 -20.36 -7.53 21.16
N ALA A 649 -20.54 -6.38 21.81
CA ALA A 649 -20.67 -5.12 21.10
C ALA A 649 -19.39 -4.75 20.36
N SER A 650 -18.18 -4.98 20.88
CA SER A 650 -16.94 -4.65 20.15
C SER A 650 -16.82 -5.34 18.77
N ILE A 651 -17.50 -6.48 18.59
CA ILE A 651 -17.47 -7.30 17.37
C ILE A 651 -18.65 -6.96 16.45
N LEU A 652 -19.85 -6.82 17.02
CA LEU A 652 -21.08 -6.71 16.26
C LEU A 652 -21.45 -5.26 15.92
N SER A 653 -21.97 -5.07 14.70
CA SER A 653 -22.62 -3.81 14.32
C SER A 653 -23.98 -3.65 15.02
N LYS A 654 -24.47 -2.42 15.18
CA LYS A 654 -25.81 -2.15 15.73
C LYS A 654 -26.89 -2.95 15.02
N LYS A 655 -26.82 -3.00 13.68
CA LYS A 655 -27.76 -3.73 12.84
C LYS A 655 -27.76 -5.24 13.15
N GLN A 656 -26.58 -5.84 13.28
CA GLN A 656 -26.46 -7.25 13.66
C GLN A 656 -27.01 -7.51 15.06
N ILE A 657 -26.72 -6.64 16.04
CA ILE A 657 -27.28 -6.76 17.40
C ILE A 657 -28.81 -6.79 17.34
N ILE A 658 -29.43 -5.84 16.63
CA ILE A 658 -30.89 -5.79 16.46
C ILE A 658 -31.44 -7.06 15.81
N GLU A 659 -30.79 -7.52 14.73
CA GLU A 659 -31.21 -8.73 14.01
C GLU A 659 -31.07 -9.99 14.87
N PHE A 660 -29.96 -10.13 15.60
CA PHE A 660 -29.68 -11.28 16.44
C PHE A 660 -30.61 -11.30 17.67
N LEU A 661 -30.94 -10.14 18.25
CA LEU A 661 -31.96 -10.03 19.30
C LEU A 661 -33.33 -10.53 18.81
N LYS A 662 -33.75 -10.13 17.60
CA LYS A 662 -35.00 -10.61 16.99
C LYS A 662 -35.01 -12.12 16.75
N ILE A 663 -33.87 -12.70 16.36
CA ILE A 663 -33.74 -14.15 16.17
C ILE A 663 -33.84 -14.87 17.52
N SER A 664 -33.14 -14.39 18.54
CA SER A 664 -33.22 -14.94 19.89
C SER A 664 -34.65 -14.91 20.43
N GLU A 665 -35.36 -13.79 20.27
CA GLU A 665 -36.76 -13.66 20.68
C GLU A 665 -37.68 -14.67 19.98
N LYS A 666 -37.52 -14.86 18.66
CA LYS A 666 -38.26 -15.88 17.89
C LYS A 666 -38.04 -17.31 18.42
N LEU A 667 -36.86 -17.57 18.97
CA LEU A 667 -36.48 -18.85 19.59
C LEU A 667 -36.82 -18.94 21.08
N ASN A 668 -37.53 -17.95 21.64
CA ASN A 668 -37.79 -17.78 23.07
C ASN A 668 -36.51 -17.73 23.93
N MET A 669 -35.40 -17.30 23.32
CA MET A 669 -34.12 -17.12 23.97
C MET A 669 -33.89 -15.65 24.33
N HIS A 670 -32.96 -15.43 25.25
CA HIS A 670 -32.51 -14.08 25.60
C HIS A 670 -31.08 -13.82 25.11
N ALA A 671 -30.64 -12.58 25.15
CA ALA A 671 -29.26 -12.25 24.84
C ALA A 671 -28.70 -11.24 25.83
N ILE A 672 -27.49 -11.49 26.31
CA ILE A 672 -26.67 -10.50 27.01
C ILE A 672 -25.92 -9.72 25.95
N CYS A 673 -26.12 -8.40 25.87
CA CYS A 673 -25.32 -7.52 25.02
C CYS A 673 -24.13 -7.01 25.83
N GLU A 674 -22.95 -7.56 25.59
CA GLU A 674 -21.71 -7.27 26.31
C GLU A 674 -21.05 -5.99 25.80
N VAL A 675 -20.63 -5.12 26.72
CA VAL A 675 -19.93 -3.85 26.46
C VAL A 675 -18.75 -3.67 27.41
N HIS A 676 -17.73 -2.93 26.95
CA HIS A 676 -16.57 -2.56 27.75
C HIS A 676 -16.40 -1.03 27.90
N ASN A 677 -16.97 -0.22 27.00
CA ASN A 677 -16.79 1.24 27.01
C ASN A 677 -18.09 2.00 26.65
N LYS A 678 -18.06 3.34 26.83
CA LYS A 678 -19.21 4.22 26.58
C LYS A 678 -19.72 4.16 25.13
N LYS A 679 -18.83 3.98 24.15
CA LYS A 679 -19.20 3.91 22.73
C LYS A 679 -19.98 2.63 22.42
N GLU A 680 -19.52 1.51 22.95
CA GLU A 680 -20.22 0.23 22.87
C GLU A 680 -21.55 0.26 23.61
N LEU A 681 -21.58 0.85 24.80
CA LEU A 681 -22.81 1.04 25.56
C LEU A 681 -23.85 1.84 24.77
N ARG A 682 -23.48 2.99 24.20
CA ARG A 682 -24.38 3.79 23.36
C ARG A 682 -24.93 2.96 22.19
N LYS A 683 -24.08 2.19 21.52
CA LYS A 683 -24.50 1.30 20.43
C LYS A 683 -25.53 0.25 20.87
N VAL A 684 -25.39 -0.30 22.08
CA VAL A 684 -26.32 -1.28 22.64
C VAL A 684 -27.61 -0.63 23.13
N LEU A 685 -27.55 0.57 23.70
CA LEU A 685 -28.72 1.33 24.15
C LEU A 685 -29.60 1.81 22.98
N ASP A 686 -29.00 2.11 21.84
CA ASP A 686 -29.70 2.39 20.58
C ASP A 686 -30.36 1.15 19.95
N ALA A 687 -30.18 -0.03 20.54
CA ALA A 687 -30.81 -1.30 20.15
C ALA A 687 -31.82 -1.72 21.24
N PRO A 688 -32.80 -2.61 20.94
CA PRO A 688 -33.80 -3.06 21.91
C PRO A 688 -33.22 -4.09 22.90
N ALA A 689 -31.97 -3.93 23.34
CA ALA A 689 -31.32 -4.82 24.29
C ALA A 689 -31.98 -4.72 25.66
N GLY A 690 -32.43 -5.86 26.21
CA GLY A 690 -33.05 -5.94 27.54
C GLY A 690 -32.07 -6.29 28.66
N ILE A 691 -30.93 -6.89 28.32
CA ILE A 691 -29.88 -7.33 29.24
C ILE A 691 -28.55 -6.79 28.74
N ILE A 692 -27.85 -6.03 29.58
CA ILE A 692 -26.56 -5.41 29.28
C ILE A 692 -25.51 -6.07 30.17
N GLY A 693 -24.50 -6.66 29.53
CA GLY A 693 -23.32 -7.19 30.21
C GLY A 693 -22.21 -6.14 30.21
N ILE A 694 -21.62 -5.83 31.37
CA ILE A 694 -20.41 -5.02 31.46
C ILE A 694 -19.24 -5.96 31.71
N ASN A 695 -18.37 -6.12 30.71
CA ASN A 695 -17.17 -6.92 30.86
C ASN A 695 -16.03 -6.04 31.36
N ASN A 696 -15.60 -6.27 32.60
CA ASN A 696 -14.48 -5.55 33.19
C ASN A 696 -13.13 -5.94 32.57
N ARG A 697 -13.12 -6.97 31.70
CA ARG A 697 -11.94 -7.34 30.93
C ARG A 697 -11.96 -6.66 29.56
N ASP A 698 -10.92 -5.92 29.23
CA ASP A 698 -10.72 -5.44 27.85
C ASP A 698 -10.33 -6.65 26.97
N LEU A 699 -11.08 -6.89 25.88
CA LEU A 699 -10.82 -8.01 24.97
C LEU A 699 -9.64 -7.75 24.02
N THR A 700 -9.08 -6.54 24.01
CA THR A 700 -7.94 -6.16 23.18
C THR A 700 -6.61 -6.49 23.86
N ASP A 701 -6.44 -6.15 25.14
CA ASP A 701 -5.21 -6.38 25.92
C ASP A 701 -5.36 -7.39 27.07
N MET A 702 -6.60 -7.86 27.34
CA MET A 702 -6.97 -8.83 28.37
C MET A 702 -6.85 -8.35 29.82
N GLN A 703 -6.59 -7.06 30.07
CA GLN A 703 -6.53 -6.46 31.40
C GLN A 703 -7.91 -6.36 32.05
N ILE A 704 -7.96 -6.40 33.38
CA ILE A 704 -9.22 -6.33 34.15
C ILE A 704 -9.23 -5.05 34.99
N ASP A 705 -10.25 -4.21 34.81
CA ASP A 705 -10.50 -3.00 35.61
C ASP A 705 -11.96 -2.95 36.07
N LEU A 706 -12.21 -3.15 37.37
CA LEU A 706 -13.55 -3.04 37.96
C LEU A 706 -14.12 -1.62 37.92
N ASN A 707 -13.29 -0.58 37.78
CA ASN A 707 -13.78 0.80 37.60
C ASN A 707 -14.57 0.96 36.30
N THR A 708 -14.40 0.05 35.34
CA THR A 708 -15.26 -0.02 34.13
C THR A 708 -16.73 -0.11 34.51
N SER A 709 -17.07 -0.98 35.47
CA SER A 709 -18.44 -1.10 35.99
C SER A 709 -18.93 0.21 36.60
N HIS A 710 -18.10 0.86 37.43
CA HIS A 710 -18.45 2.15 38.05
C HIS A 710 -18.74 3.25 37.02
N LYS A 711 -17.97 3.30 35.93
CA LYS A 711 -18.11 4.31 34.87
C LYS A 711 -19.37 4.10 34.01
N LEU A 712 -19.82 2.86 33.85
CA LEU A 712 -20.87 2.52 32.88
C LEU A 712 -22.25 2.30 33.49
N VAL A 713 -22.36 1.77 34.71
CA VAL A 713 -23.66 1.45 35.33
C VAL A 713 -24.56 2.68 35.45
N SER A 714 -24.00 3.84 35.81
CA SER A 714 -24.77 5.10 35.96
C SER A 714 -25.39 5.59 34.65
N LEU A 715 -24.89 5.13 33.51
CA LEU A 715 -25.37 5.50 32.17
C LEU A 715 -26.46 4.55 31.65
N ILE A 716 -26.73 3.45 32.36
CA ILE A 716 -27.72 2.44 31.96
C ILE A 716 -29.09 2.79 32.55
N PRO A 717 -30.16 2.85 31.73
CA PRO A 717 -31.51 3.09 32.23
C PRO A 717 -31.96 2.02 33.24
N LYS A 718 -32.67 2.45 34.30
CA LYS A 718 -33.09 1.57 35.41
C LYS A 718 -34.00 0.39 35.01
N ASN A 719 -34.65 0.44 33.85
CA ASN A 719 -35.50 -0.64 33.33
C ASN A 719 -34.71 -1.76 32.63
N LYS A 720 -33.39 -1.64 32.51
CA LYS A 720 -32.52 -2.66 31.93
C LYS A 720 -31.96 -3.58 33.01
N ILE A 721 -31.72 -4.83 32.64
CA ILE A 721 -31.01 -5.77 33.50
C ILE A 721 -29.51 -5.61 33.28
N ILE A 722 -28.76 -5.43 34.36
CA ILE A 722 -27.30 -5.25 34.33
C ILE A 722 -26.62 -6.51 34.88
N VAL A 723 -25.70 -7.06 34.08
CA VAL A 723 -24.84 -8.18 34.43
C VAL A 723 -23.39 -7.70 34.46
N ILE A 724 -22.67 -7.92 35.56
CA ILE A 724 -21.23 -7.64 35.62
C ILE A 724 -20.44 -8.92 35.32
N GLU A 725 -19.50 -8.82 34.39
CA GLU A 725 -18.69 -9.94 33.91
C GLU A 725 -17.20 -9.67 34.17
N SER A 726 -16.47 -10.73 34.54
CA SER A 726 -15.03 -10.70 34.87
C SER A 726 -14.68 -9.86 36.12
N GLY A 727 -13.58 -10.23 36.78
CA GLY A 727 -12.99 -9.47 37.89
C GLY A 727 -13.53 -9.76 39.29
N ILE A 728 -14.61 -10.54 39.42
CA ILE A 728 -15.18 -10.90 40.73
C ILE A 728 -14.45 -12.10 41.35
N LYS A 729 -13.70 -11.87 42.42
CA LYS A 729 -12.96 -12.90 43.17
C LYS A 729 -13.67 -13.30 44.46
N ASN A 730 -14.27 -12.36 45.16
CA ASN A 730 -14.87 -12.57 46.48
C ASN A 730 -16.08 -11.67 46.71
N LYS A 731 -16.64 -11.75 47.92
CA LYS A 731 -17.78 -10.92 48.33
C LYS A 731 -17.48 -9.42 48.38
N LEU A 732 -16.27 -9.02 48.78
CA LEU A 732 -15.88 -7.61 48.85
C LEU A 732 -15.95 -6.96 47.47
N ASP A 733 -15.55 -7.68 46.42
CA ASP A 733 -15.66 -7.22 45.04
C ASP A 733 -17.14 -7.00 44.63
N ILE A 734 -18.07 -7.85 45.09
CA ILE A 734 -19.50 -7.65 44.83
C ILE A 734 -20.03 -6.43 45.57
N ASN A 735 -19.59 -6.24 46.82
CA ASN A 735 -20.03 -5.14 47.67
C ASN A 735 -19.50 -3.78 47.19
N SER A 736 -18.35 -3.75 46.50
CA SER A 736 -17.80 -2.52 45.94
C SER A 736 -18.52 -2.06 44.67
N LEU A 737 -19.25 -2.94 43.98
CA LEU A 737 -19.95 -2.59 42.75
C LEU A 737 -21.06 -1.53 42.96
N PRO A 738 -21.39 -0.72 41.92
CA PRO A 738 -22.48 0.25 41.98
C PRO A 738 -23.82 -0.34 42.43
N LYS A 739 -24.59 0.44 43.19
CA LYS A 739 -25.99 0.14 43.47
C LYS A 739 -26.76 0.12 42.13
N ASN A 740 -27.73 -0.79 41.96
CA ASN A 740 -28.53 -1.04 40.74
C ASN A 740 -27.98 -2.09 39.75
N ILE A 741 -27.32 -3.14 40.24
CA ILE A 741 -26.90 -4.32 39.46
C ILE A 741 -27.80 -5.51 39.78
N ASN A 742 -28.12 -6.31 38.77
CA ASN A 742 -29.02 -7.46 38.92
C ASN A 742 -28.27 -8.79 39.06
N ALA A 743 -27.16 -8.95 38.34
CA ALA A 743 -26.40 -10.20 38.36
C ALA A 743 -24.89 -10.01 38.20
N VAL A 744 -24.14 -11.00 38.68
CA VAL A 744 -22.70 -11.17 38.41
C VAL A 744 -22.46 -12.51 37.70
N LEU A 745 -21.60 -12.51 36.69
CA LEU A 745 -21.12 -13.71 36.00
C LEU A 745 -19.72 -14.05 36.50
N VAL A 746 -19.59 -15.20 37.15
CA VAL A 746 -18.37 -15.60 37.84
C VAL A 746 -17.92 -16.98 37.38
N GLY A 747 -16.69 -17.07 36.87
CA GLY A 747 -16.07 -18.31 36.40
C GLY A 747 -14.79 -18.65 37.14
N THR A 748 -13.73 -17.86 36.90
CA THR A 748 -12.38 -18.09 37.41
C THR A 748 -12.32 -18.45 38.90
N SER A 749 -12.90 -17.62 39.78
CA SER A 749 -12.81 -17.82 41.23
C SER A 749 -13.58 -19.06 41.71
N ILE A 750 -14.70 -19.40 41.06
CA ILE A 750 -15.42 -20.65 41.34
C ILE A 750 -14.61 -21.86 40.86
N MET A 751 -14.06 -21.80 39.65
CA MET A 751 -13.33 -22.93 39.06
C MET A 751 -12.05 -23.27 39.82
N GLN A 752 -11.32 -22.25 40.29
CA GLN A 752 -10.09 -22.38 41.08
C GLN A 752 -10.35 -22.81 42.54
N SER A 753 -11.56 -22.62 43.07
CA SER A 753 -11.86 -23.00 44.45
C SER A 753 -11.79 -24.51 44.66
N LYS A 754 -11.15 -24.91 45.77
CA LYS A 754 -11.15 -26.29 46.30
C LYS A 754 -12.56 -26.73 46.68
N ASN A 755 -13.31 -25.86 47.37
CA ASN A 755 -14.71 -26.07 47.70
C ASN A 755 -15.60 -25.10 46.91
N LYS A 756 -16.18 -25.60 45.81
CA LYS A 756 -17.04 -24.81 44.92
C LYS A 756 -18.36 -24.44 45.57
N LYS A 757 -18.86 -25.26 46.52
CA LYS A 757 -20.12 -25.01 47.22
C LYS A 757 -19.98 -23.82 48.16
N GLU A 758 -18.99 -23.85 49.03
CA GLU A 758 -18.68 -22.73 49.95
C GLU A 758 -18.43 -21.44 49.16
N LYS A 759 -17.66 -21.52 48.06
CA LYS A 759 -17.38 -20.33 47.25
C LYS A 759 -18.65 -19.70 46.66
N ILE A 760 -19.60 -20.52 46.21
CA ILE A 760 -20.87 -20.02 45.69
C ILE A 760 -21.73 -19.44 46.83
N GLN A 761 -21.75 -20.09 48.00
CA GLN A 761 -22.48 -19.59 49.17
C GLN A 761 -21.95 -18.24 49.66
N GLU A 762 -20.62 -18.07 49.70
CA GLU A 762 -19.94 -16.80 49.97
C GLU A 762 -20.43 -15.68 49.03
N LEU A 763 -20.49 -15.96 47.72
CA LEU A 763 -20.92 -14.97 46.73
C LEU A 763 -22.42 -14.64 46.85
N LEU A 764 -23.26 -15.61 47.23
CA LEU A 764 -24.72 -15.52 47.30
C LEU A 764 -25.29 -14.99 48.63
N ASN A 765 -24.47 -14.74 49.67
CA ASN A 765 -24.95 -14.43 51.03
C ASN A 765 -25.83 -15.54 51.62
N LYS A 766 -25.48 -16.81 51.44
CA LYS A 766 -26.07 -17.90 52.22
C LYS A 766 -25.08 -18.24 53.34
N ASN A 767 -25.32 -17.67 54.53
CA ASN A 767 -24.61 -18.07 55.75
C ASN A 767 -24.80 -19.57 56.01
#